data_AF-A0A536L865-F1
#
_entry.id   AF-A0A536L865-F1
#
_cell.length_a   1.000
_cell.length_b   1.000
_cell.length_c   1.000
_cell.angle_alpha   90.00
_cell.angle_beta   90.00
_cell.angle_gamma   90.00
#
_symmetry.space_group_name_H-M   'P 1'
#
loop_
_entity.id
_entity.type
_entity.pdbx_description
1 polymer ?
#
loop_
_entity_poly.entity_id
_entity_poly.type
_entity_poly.pdbx_seq_one_letter_code
_entity_poly.pdbx_strand_id
1 'polypeptide(L)'
;MRLDVLRRLQLPASPPSLLLRAAWKYGVAVGVAAVVLTAGGVDRVPPNGHALATSVLPTTVPCGTIATDLNDPTTATWTATKSPYPGTASPYNLPVSSTNNADPTVQPCDAIVVPPDVTLKIDASQGPVQIFSHGAAINVHGGHLLVLGASEINSVLFDAEPDVASWNGIMVDASDASHPGNASLAFASIQQALNSITITSGATSTPDPMDLTKQLPYGLALVNSGIGPSYFDGIDATNTPVLVKGQADGKFGTVNNIGSQGINLSFDGSAPAVTNALEIQGVTFGSSVPFAATGCLPFQLPCSAGFIGNDAILGTFTSADPPPVLINQSRFFRAGGFGVELNGPKQPVITNNNFDCNGVSAKTRDTCVGSGLHYSAIYLNAATVDLENSVTNNAGHENGLDAIVLNGTIVYAPNVTPQLVWKNATNDAASDHPLGYLLDGDLNLNSGTFTVPGGSVVKSKGAINLTGAALNAGDPGTKVFTSLRDNVNIQSCPSVFVQSCPSIIPAGDWGGIDLVGSATDTALRSATWSTITNAGILYATTGVHITNGNSLVISGSAIGPTFADGVLSEGTPLAVAATTFGCPTGVCSGPSSGNHGILADFRNSGPPTTGLKIGGPNPADKNTFQGSVNEAIRAVGLAGQPVDIENNAIQTAGAIGSAGSAGIYLQGADALTLKGNDVVGSGTGTLHYPAIWLDGVSHADFNGPISGNTGMSNGLNAIAFHGDSKALAWQTIAAGGLLGYLVDGNLLVDGNFMLATGDYAPVLAGTITVQNGTLTSTGAELTSLKAMTLPVPSCGSVFVPRASGVCPATTPGDWGGLNLDAGKANQLTNSALRYAGTGISMGTPTGARLAQNLTLTNTSITNTAADGISSHSPVSISGGAFSNNGTHGIKIDLTDVTSSPFQPLLLSGTTIGGSGQEAILGVGLAGQTVQIDQASIDHTGAFGINLKDAGKDAGAYPGVYTIAPGRLTLTNNTVTNTAATFPAIYLNGFFGPFANVSGNRGAFNGVDAIAFHGTVTDDLAWTTARKASDPTTPLGYVLDSTLTMAPPPPPLPPAPPPAPTARTLTVRAGDVVKVGNGGLLQLQGVNLQADDTGSSGQKVFTSLTDDSVGVATC
;
A
#
# COMPACT_ATOMS: atom_id res chain seq x y z
N MET A 1 -2.29 10.49 26.86
CA MET A 1 -2.63 11.81 26.31
C MET A 1 -2.70 11.64 24.80
N ARG A 2 -3.91 11.55 24.22
CA ARG A 2 -4.14 11.32 22.78
C ARG A 2 -3.92 12.64 22.06
N LEU A 3 -2.84 12.75 21.28
CA LEU A 3 -2.66 13.83 20.32
C LEU A 3 -3.34 13.40 19.01
N ASP A 4 -4.41 14.09 18.64
CA ASP A 4 -5.06 13.95 17.34
C ASP A 4 -4.10 14.41 16.25
N VAL A 5 -3.52 13.44 15.54
CA VAL A 5 -2.82 13.66 14.27
C VAL A 5 -3.89 13.86 13.20
N LEU A 6 -4.24 15.12 12.95
CA LEU A 6 -5.06 15.52 11.81
C LEU A 6 -4.36 15.09 10.51
N ARG A 7 -4.95 14.08 9.87
CA ARG A 7 -4.69 13.61 8.50
C ARG A 7 -4.53 14.79 7.53
N ARG A 8 -3.35 14.92 6.91
CA ARG A 8 -3.22 15.52 5.57
C ARG A 8 -3.66 14.50 4.52
N LEU A 9 -4.97 14.27 4.42
CA LEU A 9 -5.61 13.64 3.27
C LEU A 9 -6.46 14.72 2.61
N GLN A 10 -5.80 15.60 1.86
CA GLN A 10 -6.49 16.49 0.94
C GLN A 10 -5.96 16.17 -0.46
N LEU A 11 -6.71 15.31 -1.15
CA LEU A 11 -6.63 15.16 -2.60
C LEU A 11 -6.77 16.57 -3.22
N PRO A 12 -5.97 16.91 -4.25
CA PRO A 12 -6.20 18.12 -5.02
C PRO A 12 -7.63 18.08 -5.57
N ALA A 13 -8.38 19.14 -5.36
CA ALA A 13 -9.72 19.29 -5.90
C ALA A 13 -9.67 19.17 -7.44
N SER A 14 -10.48 18.26 -7.97
CA SER A 14 -10.81 18.15 -9.39
C SER A 14 -11.23 19.52 -9.95
N PRO A 15 -10.58 20.04 -11.00
CA PRO A 15 -10.96 21.33 -11.56
C PRO A 15 -12.31 21.20 -12.30
N PRO A 16 -13.18 22.22 -12.22
CA PRO A 16 -14.46 22.25 -12.93
C PRO A 16 -14.19 22.39 -14.44
N SER A 17 -14.20 21.28 -15.19
CA SER A 17 -13.66 21.21 -16.55
C SER A 17 -14.67 21.44 -17.68
N LEU A 18 -15.97 21.59 -17.39
CA LEU A 18 -17.01 21.69 -18.43
C LEU A 18 -17.34 23.13 -18.87
N LEU A 19 -17.24 24.12 -17.98
CA LEU A 19 -17.73 25.49 -18.28
C LEU A 19 -16.67 26.42 -18.92
N LEU A 20 -15.38 26.11 -18.79
CA LEU A 20 -14.28 26.94 -19.34
C LEU A 20 -13.86 26.55 -20.76
N ARG A 21 -14.19 25.33 -21.23
CA ARG A 21 -13.75 24.81 -22.55
C ARG A 21 -14.57 25.35 -23.73
N ALA A 22 -15.84 25.70 -23.53
CA ALA A 22 -16.67 26.28 -24.58
C ALA A 22 -16.20 27.70 -24.99
N ALA A 23 -15.69 28.48 -24.03
CA ALA A 23 -15.36 29.90 -24.23
C ALA A 23 -14.23 30.15 -25.25
N TRP A 24 -13.34 29.17 -25.50
CA TRP A 24 -12.21 29.37 -26.42
C TRP A 24 -12.54 29.05 -27.90
N LYS A 25 -13.50 28.15 -28.16
CA LYS A 25 -13.90 27.77 -29.53
C LYS A 25 -14.60 28.95 -30.22
N TYR A 26 -15.22 29.86 -29.45
CA TYR A 26 -15.80 31.11 -29.94
C TYR A 26 -14.77 32.18 -30.38
N GLY A 27 -13.55 32.18 -29.81
CA GLY A 27 -12.55 33.20 -30.13
C GLY A 27 -11.90 33.05 -31.51
N VAL A 28 -11.85 31.83 -32.04
CA VAL A 28 -11.28 31.52 -33.36
C VAL A 28 -12.30 31.73 -34.48
N ALA A 29 -13.59 31.46 -34.24
CA ALA A 29 -14.66 31.70 -35.21
C ALA A 29 -14.70 33.17 -35.69
N VAL A 30 -14.47 34.14 -34.79
CA VAL A 30 -14.43 35.58 -35.12
C VAL A 30 -13.18 35.94 -35.95
N GLY A 31 -12.05 35.28 -35.70
CA GLY A 31 -10.80 35.51 -36.46
C GLY A 31 -10.78 34.86 -37.84
N VAL A 32 -11.46 33.72 -38.02
CA VAL A 32 -11.60 33.04 -39.32
C VAL A 32 -12.61 33.76 -40.20
N ALA A 33 -13.72 34.25 -39.64
CA ALA A 33 -14.64 35.13 -40.36
C ALA A 33 -13.91 36.35 -40.95
N ALA A 34 -12.98 36.96 -40.21
CA ALA A 34 -12.17 38.09 -40.68
C ALA A 34 -11.15 37.73 -41.79
N VAL A 35 -10.65 36.50 -41.84
CA VAL A 35 -9.73 36.02 -42.89
C VAL A 35 -10.48 35.64 -44.17
N VAL A 36 -11.67 35.04 -44.05
CA VAL A 36 -12.60 34.84 -45.18
C VAL A 36 -13.04 36.19 -45.75
N LEU A 37 -13.17 37.22 -44.91
CA LEU A 37 -13.47 38.59 -45.33
C LEU A 37 -12.27 39.36 -45.95
N THR A 38 -11.02 38.87 -45.86
CA THR A 38 -9.83 39.62 -46.31
C THR A 38 -8.94 38.88 -47.34
N ALA A 39 -9.20 37.60 -47.61
CA ALA A 39 -8.65 36.92 -48.79
C ALA A 39 -9.38 37.38 -50.06
N GLY A 40 -9.04 38.58 -50.52
CA GLY A 40 -9.43 39.06 -51.84
C GLY A 40 -8.90 38.11 -52.92
N GLY A 41 -9.81 37.60 -53.74
CA GLY A 41 -9.48 36.90 -54.99
C GLY A 41 -9.30 35.39 -54.86
N VAL A 42 -10.34 34.66 -54.45
CA VAL A 42 -10.57 33.35 -55.08
C VAL A 42 -11.46 33.66 -56.28
N ASP A 43 -10.91 33.58 -57.50
CA ASP A 43 -11.74 33.57 -58.69
C ASP A 43 -12.84 32.53 -58.46
N ARG A 44 -14.12 32.95 -58.50
CA ARG A 44 -15.24 32.02 -58.54
C ARG A 44 -15.01 31.13 -59.75
N VAL A 45 -14.47 29.93 -59.55
CA VAL A 45 -14.39 28.93 -60.61
C VAL A 45 -15.84 28.65 -60.98
N PRO A 46 -16.28 28.98 -62.20
CA PRO A 46 -17.63 28.65 -62.61
C PRO A 46 -17.81 27.15 -62.42
N PRO A 47 -18.90 26.68 -61.79
CA PRO A 47 -19.22 25.26 -61.85
C PRO A 47 -19.18 24.88 -63.34
N ASN A 48 -18.51 23.76 -63.65
CA ASN A 48 -18.39 23.25 -65.02
C ASN A 48 -19.71 23.50 -65.76
N GLY A 49 -19.66 24.27 -66.84
CA GLY A 49 -20.85 24.78 -67.51
C GLY A 49 -21.80 23.66 -67.88
N HIS A 50 -22.79 23.41 -67.01
CA HIS A 50 -23.92 22.57 -67.32
C HIS A 50 -24.87 23.44 -68.13
N ALA A 51 -24.93 23.17 -69.44
CA ALA A 51 -25.72 23.95 -70.38
C ALA A 51 -27.19 24.01 -69.92
N LEU A 52 -27.71 25.22 -69.77
CA LEU A 52 -29.13 25.50 -69.53
C LEU A 52 -29.96 24.82 -70.63
N ALA A 53 -31.06 24.16 -70.24
CA ALA A 53 -32.05 23.70 -71.21
C ALA A 53 -32.57 24.93 -71.98
N THR A 54 -32.31 24.97 -73.28
CA THR A 54 -32.41 26.15 -74.15
C THR A 54 -33.85 26.60 -74.49
N SER A 55 -34.84 26.38 -73.61
CA SER A 55 -36.25 26.67 -73.93
C SER A 55 -37.20 27.04 -72.78
N VAL A 56 -36.73 27.30 -71.54
CA VAL A 56 -37.64 27.60 -70.40
C VAL A 56 -37.15 28.79 -69.56
N LEU A 57 -38.07 29.61 -69.04
CA LEU A 57 -37.79 30.76 -68.17
C LEU A 57 -37.40 30.30 -66.75
N PRO A 58 -36.47 31.01 -66.05
CA PRO A 58 -36.19 30.79 -64.64
C PRO A 58 -37.44 30.90 -63.76
N THR A 59 -37.49 30.11 -62.69
CA THR A 59 -38.61 30.10 -61.74
C THR A 59 -38.29 31.00 -60.55
N THR A 60 -39.04 32.09 -60.36
CA THR A 60 -39.01 32.85 -59.10
C THR A 60 -40.00 32.22 -58.12
N VAL A 61 -39.49 31.71 -56.99
CA VAL A 61 -40.32 31.06 -55.98
C VAL A 61 -40.93 32.13 -55.05
N PRO A 62 -42.27 32.21 -54.91
CA PRO A 62 -42.92 33.14 -54.00
C PRO A 62 -42.57 32.87 -52.54
N CYS A 63 -42.65 33.90 -51.70
CA CYS A 63 -42.50 33.77 -50.26
C CYS A 63 -43.64 32.95 -49.63
N GLY A 64 -43.32 32.13 -48.62
CA GLY A 64 -44.29 31.35 -47.84
C GLY A 64 -44.40 29.88 -48.27
N THR A 65 -45.59 29.29 -48.11
CA THR A 65 -45.86 27.88 -48.43
C THR A 65 -45.65 27.59 -49.92
N ILE A 66 -44.93 26.51 -50.25
CA ILE A 66 -44.65 26.16 -51.65
C ILE A 66 -45.92 25.81 -52.42
N ALA A 67 -45.95 26.11 -53.72
CA ALA A 67 -47.00 25.62 -54.62
C ALA A 67 -46.81 24.12 -54.93
N THR A 68 -47.91 23.36 -54.93
CA THR A 68 -47.93 21.93 -55.23
C THR A 68 -48.34 21.65 -56.68
N ASP A 69 -48.07 20.44 -57.16
CA ASP A 69 -48.33 20.03 -58.54
C ASP A 69 -49.82 20.11 -58.90
N LEU A 70 -50.09 20.35 -60.19
CA LEU A 70 -51.47 20.41 -60.69
C LEU A 70 -52.13 19.03 -60.54
N ASN A 71 -53.11 18.93 -59.63
CA ASN A 71 -53.83 17.70 -59.22
C ASN A 71 -53.13 16.81 -58.18
N ASP A 72 -52.04 17.25 -57.57
CA ASP A 72 -51.44 16.57 -56.42
C ASP A 72 -51.14 17.60 -55.31
N PRO A 73 -51.97 17.67 -54.24
CA PRO A 73 -51.76 18.59 -53.13
C PRO A 73 -50.65 18.14 -52.17
N THR A 74 -50.06 16.97 -52.37
CA THR A 74 -49.06 16.37 -51.47
C THR A 74 -47.64 16.43 -52.03
N THR A 75 -47.48 16.83 -53.29
CA THR A 75 -46.17 16.88 -53.94
C THR A 75 -45.97 18.22 -54.65
N ALA A 76 -44.77 18.79 -54.54
CA ALA A 76 -44.31 19.85 -55.42
C ALA A 76 -43.07 19.35 -56.17
N THR A 77 -43.20 19.15 -57.48
CA THR A 77 -42.12 18.56 -58.29
C THR A 77 -41.33 19.63 -59.03
N TRP A 78 -40.05 19.75 -58.71
CA TRP A 78 -39.09 20.63 -59.39
C TRP A 78 -38.18 19.81 -60.30
N THR A 79 -38.09 20.16 -61.58
CA THR A 79 -37.27 19.47 -62.57
C THR A 79 -36.51 20.46 -63.45
N ALA A 80 -35.60 19.98 -64.29
CA ALA A 80 -34.90 20.81 -65.25
C ALA A 80 -35.84 21.49 -66.28
N THR A 81 -37.05 20.96 -66.51
CA THR A 81 -37.95 21.45 -67.58
C THR A 81 -39.38 21.82 -67.15
N LYS A 82 -39.77 21.52 -65.91
CA LYS A 82 -41.13 21.72 -65.38
C LYS A 82 -41.11 22.11 -63.90
N SER A 83 -42.08 22.93 -63.50
CA SER A 83 -42.37 23.26 -62.10
C SER A 83 -43.89 23.43 -61.87
N PRO A 84 -44.35 23.52 -60.61
CA PRO A 84 -45.72 23.91 -60.27
C PRO A 84 -46.08 25.34 -60.71
N TYR A 85 -45.08 26.15 -61.05
CA TYR A 85 -45.23 27.52 -61.51
C TYR A 85 -45.38 27.54 -63.04
N PRO A 86 -46.43 28.15 -63.60
CA PRO A 86 -46.72 28.06 -65.03
C PRO A 86 -45.60 28.59 -65.93
N GLY A 87 -45.10 27.77 -66.84
CA GLY A 87 -44.16 28.18 -67.91
C GLY A 87 -42.71 28.37 -67.47
N THR A 88 -42.34 27.99 -66.26
CA THR A 88 -40.98 28.16 -65.71
C THR A 88 -40.38 26.82 -65.26
N ALA A 89 -39.04 26.75 -65.23
CA ALA A 89 -38.29 25.59 -64.74
C ALA A 89 -36.96 26.04 -64.09
N SER A 90 -36.02 25.11 -63.91
CA SER A 90 -34.65 25.40 -63.44
C SER A 90 -33.97 26.48 -64.31
N PRO A 91 -33.28 27.47 -63.71
CA PRO A 91 -32.98 27.62 -62.29
C PRO A 91 -34.17 28.13 -61.45
N TYR A 92 -34.21 27.69 -60.18
CA TYR A 92 -35.18 28.12 -59.17
C TYR A 92 -34.56 29.17 -58.26
N ASN A 93 -35.06 30.40 -58.32
CA ASN A 93 -34.56 31.52 -57.54
C ASN A 93 -35.45 31.73 -56.30
N LEU A 94 -34.87 31.51 -55.12
CA LEU A 94 -35.50 31.76 -53.84
C LEU A 94 -35.61 33.27 -53.56
N PRO A 95 -36.58 33.71 -52.73
CA PRO A 95 -36.77 35.13 -52.47
C PRO A 95 -35.58 35.78 -51.74
N VAL A 96 -35.58 37.12 -51.72
CA VAL A 96 -34.58 37.92 -51.00
C VAL A 96 -34.88 37.90 -49.50
N SER A 97 -33.89 37.54 -48.68
CA SER A 97 -34.00 37.55 -47.21
C SER A 97 -34.12 38.95 -46.62
N SER A 98 -34.61 39.05 -45.39
CA SER A 98 -34.66 40.33 -44.66
C SER A 98 -33.27 40.94 -44.45
N THR A 99 -32.24 40.10 -44.37
CA THR A 99 -30.84 40.50 -44.16
C THR A 99 -30.15 40.99 -45.42
N ASN A 100 -30.57 40.55 -46.61
CA ASN A 100 -29.95 40.91 -47.89
C ASN A 100 -30.82 41.87 -48.73
N ASN A 101 -31.93 42.36 -48.18
CA ASN A 101 -32.84 43.23 -48.91
C ASN A 101 -32.29 44.67 -49.03
N ALA A 102 -31.71 44.98 -50.19
CA ALA A 102 -31.26 46.33 -50.54
C ALA A 102 -32.37 47.21 -51.15
N ASP A 103 -33.52 46.64 -51.52
CA ASP A 103 -34.64 47.34 -52.16
C ASP A 103 -35.88 47.40 -51.24
N PRO A 104 -36.24 48.57 -50.69
CA PRO A 104 -37.38 48.71 -49.78
C PRO A 104 -38.75 48.42 -50.44
N THR A 105 -38.81 48.23 -51.77
CA THR A 105 -40.04 47.87 -52.50
C THR A 105 -40.25 46.36 -52.62
N VAL A 106 -39.24 45.54 -52.33
CA VAL A 106 -39.33 44.07 -52.29
C VAL A 106 -39.67 43.65 -50.87
N GLN A 107 -40.75 42.88 -50.69
CA GLN A 107 -41.09 42.32 -49.39
C GLN A 107 -40.12 41.16 -49.07
N PRO A 108 -39.29 41.26 -48.00
CA PRO A 108 -38.32 40.24 -47.70
C PRO A 108 -38.96 38.95 -47.19
N CYS A 109 -38.28 37.83 -47.40
CA CYS A 109 -38.70 36.50 -46.98
C CYS A 109 -37.50 35.67 -46.50
N ASP A 110 -37.52 35.25 -45.24
CA ASP A 110 -36.37 34.53 -44.67
C ASP A 110 -36.36 33.03 -45.03
N ALA A 111 -37.49 32.46 -45.45
CA ALA A 111 -37.58 31.08 -45.95
C ALA A 111 -38.82 30.82 -46.82
N ILE A 112 -38.70 29.88 -47.75
CA ILE A 112 -39.86 29.17 -48.31
C ILE A 112 -40.21 27.98 -47.40
N VAL A 113 -41.50 27.65 -47.28
CA VAL A 113 -41.98 26.65 -46.30
C VAL A 113 -42.58 25.44 -47.01
N VAL A 114 -42.00 24.26 -46.77
CA VAL A 114 -42.60 22.96 -47.10
C VAL A 114 -43.43 22.53 -45.88
N PRO A 115 -44.77 22.58 -45.96
CA PRO A 115 -45.65 22.33 -44.81
C PRO A 115 -45.80 20.82 -44.53
N PRO A 116 -46.50 20.43 -43.45
CA PRO A 116 -46.81 19.04 -43.15
C PRO A 116 -47.49 18.32 -44.31
N ASP A 117 -47.21 17.02 -44.45
CA ASP A 117 -47.74 16.14 -45.50
C ASP A 117 -47.37 16.50 -46.95
N VAL A 118 -46.56 17.54 -47.16
CA VAL A 118 -46.08 17.95 -48.49
C VAL A 118 -44.64 17.51 -48.71
N THR A 119 -44.38 16.91 -49.87
CA THR A 119 -43.04 16.56 -50.33
C THR A 119 -42.56 17.55 -51.39
N LEU A 120 -41.50 18.30 -51.10
CA LEU A 120 -40.72 18.98 -52.13
C LEU A 120 -39.83 17.95 -52.82
N LYS A 121 -40.23 17.55 -54.03
CA LYS A 121 -39.53 16.56 -54.85
C LYS A 121 -38.70 17.27 -55.91
N ILE A 122 -37.38 17.19 -55.83
CA ILE A 122 -36.47 17.70 -56.85
C ILE A 122 -35.97 16.53 -57.70
N ASP A 123 -36.40 16.47 -58.95
CA ASP A 123 -36.15 15.35 -59.85
C ASP A 123 -35.24 15.79 -61.02
N ALA A 124 -33.99 15.32 -60.99
CA ALA A 124 -32.96 15.63 -61.98
C ALA A 124 -32.91 14.63 -63.16
N SER A 125 -33.92 13.75 -63.30
CA SER A 125 -33.97 12.78 -64.41
C SER A 125 -34.02 13.43 -65.79
N GLN A 126 -34.53 14.67 -65.88
CA GLN A 126 -34.64 15.44 -67.11
C GLN A 126 -33.46 16.38 -67.38
N GLY A 127 -32.44 16.37 -66.52
CA GLY A 127 -31.29 17.28 -66.59
C GLY A 127 -30.93 17.84 -65.21
N PRO A 128 -29.79 18.56 -65.10
CA PRO A 128 -29.36 19.16 -63.85
C PRO A 128 -30.37 20.22 -63.36
N VAL A 129 -30.55 20.31 -62.05
CA VAL A 129 -31.43 21.29 -61.40
C VAL A 129 -30.59 22.26 -60.58
N GLN A 130 -30.82 23.55 -60.74
CA GLN A 130 -30.11 24.62 -60.02
C GLN A 130 -31.10 25.42 -59.18
N ILE A 131 -30.73 25.68 -57.94
CA ILE A 131 -31.49 26.45 -56.97
C ILE A 131 -30.56 27.53 -56.41
N PHE A 132 -30.92 28.79 -56.64
CA PHE A 132 -30.14 29.93 -56.19
C PHE A 132 -30.91 30.74 -55.15
N SER A 133 -30.22 31.16 -54.09
CA SER A 133 -30.81 31.92 -53.00
C SER A 133 -30.19 33.31 -52.82
N HIS A 134 -31.03 34.33 -52.66
CA HIS A 134 -30.64 35.68 -52.23
C HIS A 134 -30.65 35.82 -50.69
N GLY A 135 -30.36 34.72 -49.98
CA GLY A 135 -30.29 34.67 -48.52
C GLY A 135 -31.38 33.83 -47.85
N ALA A 136 -32.54 33.64 -48.51
CA ALA A 136 -33.65 32.87 -47.96
C ALA A 136 -33.32 31.37 -47.83
N ALA A 137 -33.86 30.74 -46.79
CA ALA A 137 -33.75 29.29 -46.56
C ALA A 137 -34.82 28.49 -47.31
N ILE A 138 -34.59 27.18 -47.38
CA ILE A 138 -35.66 26.20 -47.59
C ILE A 138 -36.00 25.62 -46.22
N ASN A 139 -37.18 25.95 -45.68
CA ASN A 139 -37.64 25.41 -44.41
C ASN A 139 -38.63 24.25 -44.64
N VAL A 140 -38.24 23.05 -44.25
CA VAL A 140 -39.07 21.84 -44.23
C VAL A 140 -39.70 21.72 -42.84
N HIS A 141 -40.88 22.34 -42.69
CA HIS A 141 -41.59 22.46 -41.42
C HIS A 141 -42.65 21.35 -41.30
N GLY A 142 -42.23 20.18 -40.84
CA GLY A 142 -43.06 18.96 -40.79
C GLY A 142 -43.31 18.26 -42.12
N GLY A 143 -42.81 18.80 -43.24
CA GLY A 143 -42.88 18.20 -44.58
C GLY A 143 -41.68 17.31 -44.94
N HIS A 144 -41.51 17.03 -46.23
CA HIS A 144 -40.43 16.17 -46.74
C HIS A 144 -39.65 16.84 -47.87
N LEU A 145 -38.32 16.71 -47.87
CA LEU A 145 -37.47 17.11 -49.00
C LEU A 145 -36.83 15.87 -49.63
N LEU A 146 -37.04 15.67 -50.93
CA LEU A 146 -36.53 14.50 -51.65
C LEU A 146 -35.85 14.91 -52.96
N VAL A 147 -34.54 14.66 -53.07
CA VAL A 147 -33.80 14.80 -54.34
C VAL A 147 -33.58 13.42 -54.95
N LEU A 148 -34.07 13.21 -56.18
CA LEU A 148 -34.04 11.92 -56.86
C LEU A 148 -33.79 12.07 -58.37
N GLY A 149 -33.56 10.94 -59.05
CA GLY A 149 -33.28 10.93 -60.49
C GLY A 149 -31.94 11.58 -60.87
N ALA A 150 -31.15 11.95 -59.86
CA ALA A 150 -29.86 12.59 -59.99
C ALA A 150 -28.73 11.55 -60.19
N SER A 151 -27.67 11.97 -60.88
CA SER A 151 -26.51 11.13 -61.20
C SER A 151 -25.24 11.97 -61.25
N GLU A 152 -24.11 11.34 -61.55
CA GLU A 152 -22.84 12.04 -61.80
C GLU A 152 -22.94 13.11 -62.89
N ILE A 153 -23.88 12.97 -63.83
CA ILE A 153 -24.06 13.88 -64.99
C ILE A 153 -25.15 14.92 -64.70
N ASN A 154 -26.24 14.49 -64.07
CA ASN A 154 -27.40 15.31 -63.75
C ASN A 154 -27.49 15.49 -62.23
N SER A 155 -26.71 16.41 -61.68
CA SER A 155 -26.73 16.74 -60.25
C SER A 155 -27.72 17.85 -59.91
N VAL A 156 -28.01 18.01 -58.61
CA VAL A 156 -28.75 19.16 -58.09
C VAL A 156 -27.80 20.12 -57.39
N LEU A 157 -27.86 21.41 -57.70
CA LEU A 157 -27.05 22.45 -57.06
C LEU A 157 -27.95 23.38 -56.24
N PHE A 158 -27.60 23.56 -54.97
CA PHE A 158 -28.10 24.61 -54.10
C PHE A 158 -26.95 25.58 -53.82
N ASP A 159 -27.13 26.86 -54.16
CA ASP A 159 -26.08 27.87 -53.99
C ASP A 159 -26.66 29.25 -53.62
N ALA A 160 -25.81 30.11 -53.07
CA ALA A 160 -26.12 31.53 -52.95
C ALA A 160 -26.02 32.18 -54.34
N GLU A 161 -26.88 33.17 -54.64
CA GLU A 161 -26.66 33.96 -55.86
C GLU A 161 -25.34 34.74 -55.78
N PRO A 162 -24.70 35.05 -56.92
CA PRO A 162 -23.48 35.83 -56.99
C PRO A 162 -23.49 37.17 -56.25
N ASP A 163 -24.65 37.77 -56.03
CA ASP A 163 -24.83 39.09 -55.40
C ASP A 163 -24.91 39.04 -53.87
N VAL A 164 -25.07 37.85 -53.28
CA VAL A 164 -25.05 37.64 -51.84
C VAL A 164 -23.87 36.77 -51.41
N ALA A 165 -23.38 36.98 -50.19
CA ALA A 165 -22.24 36.22 -49.66
C ALA A 165 -22.63 34.82 -49.17
N SER A 166 -23.86 34.65 -48.69
CA SER A 166 -24.40 33.37 -48.24
C SER A 166 -25.93 33.34 -48.17
N TRP A 167 -26.47 32.15 -47.93
CA TRP A 167 -27.87 31.92 -47.62
C TRP A 167 -28.09 31.05 -46.38
N ASN A 168 -29.29 31.07 -45.82
CA ASN A 168 -29.62 30.39 -44.56
C ASN A 168 -29.63 28.84 -44.63
N GLY A 169 -29.40 28.25 -45.81
CA GLY A 169 -29.34 26.80 -45.99
C GLY A 169 -30.69 26.10 -45.96
N ILE A 170 -30.64 24.78 -45.76
CA ILE A 170 -31.83 23.93 -45.61
C ILE A 170 -32.11 23.75 -44.12
N MET A 171 -33.29 24.16 -43.67
CA MET A 171 -33.77 23.94 -42.31
C MET A 171 -34.83 22.84 -42.34
N VAL A 172 -34.74 21.87 -41.43
CA VAL A 172 -35.69 20.77 -41.30
C VAL A 172 -36.11 20.66 -39.85
N ASP A 173 -37.36 20.94 -39.56
CA ASP A 173 -37.89 20.92 -38.21
C ASP A 173 -39.26 20.20 -38.17
N ALA A 174 -39.76 19.99 -36.97
CA ALA A 174 -41.09 19.42 -36.77
C ALA A 174 -42.11 20.55 -36.62
N SER A 175 -43.26 20.45 -37.30
CA SER A 175 -44.39 21.33 -37.00
C SER A 175 -45.05 20.95 -35.68
N ASP A 176 -45.06 19.65 -35.38
CA ASP A 176 -45.54 19.03 -34.15
C ASP A 176 -44.98 17.59 -34.04
N ALA A 177 -45.27 16.90 -32.93
CA ALA A 177 -44.74 15.56 -32.67
C ALA A 177 -45.22 14.46 -33.65
N SER A 178 -46.31 14.68 -34.38
CA SER A 178 -46.83 13.75 -35.39
C SER A 178 -46.30 14.02 -36.80
N HIS A 179 -45.75 15.21 -37.04
CA HIS A 179 -45.20 15.62 -38.33
C HIS A 179 -43.73 16.02 -38.18
N PRO A 180 -42.83 15.05 -37.99
CA PRO A 180 -41.40 15.32 -37.98
C PRO A 180 -40.91 15.49 -39.43
N GLY A 181 -40.37 16.67 -39.76
CA GLY A 181 -39.81 16.92 -41.09
C GLY A 181 -38.62 16.02 -41.39
N ASN A 182 -38.46 15.58 -42.64
CA ASN A 182 -37.30 14.78 -43.05
C ASN A 182 -36.72 15.23 -44.40
N ALA A 183 -35.49 14.80 -44.68
CA ALA A 183 -34.82 15.11 -45.94
C ALA A 183 -33.98 13.95 -46.46
N SER A 184 -34.00 13.74 -47.77
CA SER A 184 -33.22 12.70 -48.46
C SER A 184 -32.69 13.22 -49.78
N LEU A 185 -31.37 13.30 -49.92
CA LEU A 185 -30.70 13.96 -51.03
C LEU A 185 -29.66 13.06 -51.70
N ALA A 186 -29.86 12.71 -52.98
CA ALA A 186 -28.86 12.04 -53.80
C ALA A 186 -28.19 12.97 -54.83
N PHE A 187 -26.87 12.86 -54.99
CA PHE A 187 -26.08 13.63 -55.97
C PHE A 187 -26.37 15.15 -55.94
N ALA A 188 -26.55 15.69 -54.73
CA ALA A 188 -26.80 17.10 -54.50
C ALA A 188 -25.52 17.81 -54.05
N SER A 189 -25.33 19.07 -54.46
CA SER A 189 -24.25 19.95 -54.03
C SER A 189 -24.86 21.15 -53.30
N ILE A 190 -24.50 21.36 -52.03
CA ILE A 190 -24.94 22.50 -51.22
C ILE A 190 -23.75 23.41 -50.98
N GLN A 191 -23.85 24.67 -51.39
CA GLN A 191 -22.73 25.62 -51.45
C GLN A 191 -23.13 26.96 -50.82
N GLN A 192 -22.13 27.68 -50.28
CA GLN A 192 -22.23 29.07 -49.79
C GLN A 192 -23.34 29.31 -48.76
N ALA A 193 -23.62 28.34 -47.89
CA ALA A 193 -24.64 28.48 -46.84
C ALA A 193 -24.04 29.00 -45.52
N LEU A 194 -24.86 29.53 -44.62
CA LEU A 194 -24.46 29.80 -43.23
C LEU A 194 -24.19 28.48 -42.50
N ASN A 195 -25.25 27.71 -42.25
CA ASN A 195 -25.22 26.27 -42.05
C ASN A 195 -25.76 25.61 -43.31
N SER A 196 -25.16 24.54 -43.82
CA SER A 196 -25.68 23.91 -45.05
C SER A 196 -27.01 23.19 -44.80
N ILE A 197 -27.07 22.41 -43.72
CA ILE A 197 -28.31 21.77 -43.27
C ILE A 197 -28.41 21.89 -41.75
N THR A 198 -29.55 22.36 -41.26
CA THR A 198 -29.92 22.29 -39.84
C THR A 198 -31.15 21.41 -39.68
N ILE A 199 -31.09 20.38 -38.84
CA ILE A 199 -32.20 19.44 -38.60
C ILE A 199 -32.46 19.20 -37.12
N THR A 200 -33.70 19.47 -36.68
CA THR A 200 -34.13 19.35 -35.28
C THR A 200 -35.47 18.64 -35.12
N SER A 201 -35.92 17.94 -36.17
CA SER A 201 -37.28 17.40 -36.29
C SER A 201 -37.57 16.14 -35.47
N GLY A 202 -36.54 15.39 -35.08
CA GLY A 202 -36.71 14.07 -34.45
C GLY A 202 -37.17 12.98 -35.41
N ALA A 203 -37.16 13.22 -36.73
CA ALA A 203 -37.55 12.22 -37.73
C ALA A 203 -36.64 10.98 -37.67
N THR A 204 -37.23 9.78 -37.60
CA THR A 204 -36.47 8.52 -37.52
C THR A 204 -36.40 7.75 -38.84
N SER A 205 -37.02 8.26 -39.90
CA SER A 205 -37.03 7.61 -41.21
C SER A 205 -37.20 8.59 -42.36
N THR A 206 -36.62 8.23 -43.51
CA THR A 206 -36.72 8.95 -44.77
C THR A 206 -36.64 7.97 -45.96
N PRO A 207 -37.27 8.26 -47.13
CA PRO A 207 -37.11 7.41 -48.32
C PRO A 207 -35.65 7.31 -48.77
N ASP A 208 -35.22 6.14 -49.24
CA ASP A 208 -33.90 6.00 -49.89
C ASP A 208 -33.92 6.73 -51.24
N PRO A 209 -33.07 7.75 -51.46
CA PRO A 209 -33.14 8.56 -52.67
C PRO A 209 -32.62 7.81 -53.92
N MET A 210 -31.95 6.67 -53.72
CA MET A 210 -31.47 5.78 -54.78
C MET A 210 -32.41 4.60 -55.06
N ASP A 211 -33.31 4.28 -54.13
CA ASP A 211 -34.30 3.20 -54.24
C ASP A 211 -35.56 3.53 -53.42
N LEU A 212 -36.50 4.24 -54.03
CA LEU A 212 -37.73 4.72 -53.37
C LEU A 212 -38.62 3.60 -52.79
N THR A 213 -38.33 2.32 -53.08
CA THR A 213 -39.01 1.18 -52.46
C THR A 213 -38.53 0.89 -51.04
N LYS A 214 -37.43 1.51 -50.62
CA LYS A 214 -36.81 1.35 -49.29
C LYS A 214 -36.95 2.60 -48.45
N GLN A 215 -37.09 2.38 -47.15
CA GLN A 215 -36.99 3.41 -46.13
C GLN A 215 -35.64 3.26 -45.42
N LEU A 216 -34.98 4.38 -45.21
CA LEU A 216 -33.75 4.47 -44.43
C LEU A 216 -34.13 4.87 -42.99
N PRO A 217 -33.51 4.28 -41.96
CA PRO A 217 -33.81 4.57 -40.55
C PRO A 217 -33.15 5.88 -40.07
N TYR A 218 -33.23 6.93 -40.89
CA TYR A 218 -32.58 8.23 -40.68
C TYR A 218 -33.56 9.37 -41.02
N GLY A 219 -33.57 10.45 -40.26
CA GLY A 219 -34.35 11.65 -40.58
C GLY A 219 -33.71 12.51 -41.66
N LEU A 220 -32.39 12.41 -41.80
CA LEU A 220 -31.61 13.02 -42.87
C LEU A 220 -30.74 11.97 -43.56
N ALA A 221 -30.85 11.85 -44.88
CA ALA A 221 -29.98 11.00 -45.69
C ALA A 221 -29.31 11.81 -46.81
N LEU A 222 -27.98 11.84 -46.84
CA LEU A 222 -27.19 12.37 -47.96
C LEU A 222 -26.43 11.23 -48.63
N VAL A 223 -26.70 10.97 -49.91
CA VAL A 223 -26.07 9.89 -50.67
C VAL A 223 -25.35 10.44 -51.89
N ASN A 224 -24.04 10.22 -51.97
CA ASN A 224 -23.19 10.72 -53.05
C ASN A 224 -23.31 12.23 -53.27
N SER A 225 -23.61 12.97 -52.20
CA SER A 225 -23.83 14.42 -52.19
C SER A 225 -22.59 15.15 -51.66
N GLY A 226 -22.47 16.44 -51.98
CA GLY A 226 -21.39 17.33 -51.54
C GLY A 226 -21.94 18.49 -50.72
N ILE A 227 -21.31 18.72 -49.58
CA ILE A 227 -21.44 19.95 -48.80
C ILE A 227 -20.13 20.71 -49.00
N GLY A 228 -20.20 21.86 -49.66
CA GLY A 228 -19.04 22.72 -49.85
C GLY A 228 -19.09 23.95 -48.93
N PRO A 229 -18.53 25.11 -49.33
CA PRO A 229 -18.21 26.16 -48.38
C PRO A 229 -19.41 26.61 -47.55
N SER A 230 -19.26 26.57 -46.23
CA SER A 230 -20.21 27.16 -45.28
C SER A 230 -19.50 27.99 -44.23
N TYR A 231 -20.18 29.01 -43.69
CA TYR A 231 -19.60 29.92 -42.71
C TYR A 231 -19.52 29.32 -41.30
N PHE A 232 -20.48 28.47 -40.95
CA PHE A 232 -20.59 27.79 -39.67
C PHE A 232 -20.47 26.29 -39.89
N ASP A 233 -21.53 25.52 -39.67
CA ASP A 233 -21.50 24.06 -39.72
C ASP A 233 -21.93 23.53 -41.10
N GLY A 234 -21.44 22.34 -41.47
CA GLY A 234 -21.96 21.64 -42.65
C GLY A 234 -23.34 21.08 -42.35
N ILE A 235 -23.42 20.20 -41.35
CA ILE A 235 -24.67 19.65 -40.84
C ILE A 235 -24.75 19.95 -39.34
N ASP A 236 -25.83 20.57 -38.90
CA ASP A 236 -26.17 20.75 -37.47
C ASP A 236 -27.44 19.96 -37.17
N ALA A 237 -27.30 18.88 -36.41
CA ALA A 237 -28.36 17.92 -36.15
C ALA A 237 -28.61 17.73 -34.65
N THR A 238 -29.85 17.93 -34.23
CA THR A 238 -30.29 17.71 -32.83
C THR A 238 -31.39 16.67 -32.78
N ASN A 239 -31.19 15.64 -31.95
CA ASN A 239 -32.12 14.54 -31.68
C ASN A 239 -32.68 13.85 -32.94
N THR A 240 -31.96 13.93 -34.07
CA THR A 240 -32.40 13.41 -35.36
C THR A 240 -31.29 12.56 -35.97
N PRO A 241 -31.54 11.27 -36.30
CA PRO A 241 -30.54 10.38 -36.87
C PRO A 241 -30.13 10.79 -38.30
N VAL A 242 -28.82 10.79 -38.58
CA VAL A 242 -28.25 11.26 -39.86
C VAL A 242 -27.45 10.17 -40.55
N LEU A 243 -27.65 10.03 -41.87
CA LEU A 243 -26.81 9.22 -42.77
C LEU A 243 -26.09 10.14 -43.77
N VAL A 244 -24.77 9.99 -43.87
CA VAL A 244 -23.97 10.57 -44.95
C VAL A 244 -23.15 9.46 -45.60
N LYS A 245 -23.44 9.20 -46.88
CA LYS A 245 -22.83 8.12 -47.65
C LYS A 245 -22.18 8.65 -48.91
N GLY A 246 -20.94 8.26 -49.16
CA GLY A 246 -20.17 8.54 -50.37
C GLY A 246 -19.61 7.28 -51.02
N GLN A 247 -18.70 7.48 -51.97
CA GLN A 247 -18.08 6.39 -52.74
C GLN A 247 -16.64 6.09 -52.32
N ALA A 248 -16.11 6.75 -51.28
CA ALA A 248 -14.72 6.68 -50.80
C ALA A 248 -13.65 7.11 -51.83
N ASP A 249 -14.07 7.56 -53.02
CA ASP A 249 -13.19 8.11 -54.07
C ASP A 249 -12.96 9.63 -53.92
N GLY A 250 -13.72 10.26 -53.00
CA GLY A 250 -13.74 11.69 -52.74
C GLY A 250 -14.26 12.55 -53.90
N LYS A 251 -14.80 11.92 -54.96
CA LYS A 251 -15.54 12.59 -56.04
C LYS A 251 -16.99 12.83 -55.61
N PHE A 252 -17.57 11.87 -54.87
CA PHE A 252 -18.92 11.93 -54.32
C PHE A 252 -18.95 11.57 -52.83
N GLY A 253 -19.72 12.34 -52.05
CA GLY A 253 -19.73 12.24 -50.59
C GLY A 253 -18.61 13.09 -49.98
N THR A 254 -18.77 14.41 -50.04
CA THR A 254 -17.75 15.35 -49.54
C THR A 254 -18.33 16.36 -48.57
N VAL A 255 -17.55 16.77 -47.57
CA VAL A 255 -17.88 17.84 -46.61
C VAL A 255 -16.66 18.74 -46.46
N ASN A 256 -16.69 19.92 -47.07
CA ASN A 256 -15.48 20.67 -47.40
C ASN A 256 -15.62 22.19 -47.18
N ASN A 257 -14.53 22.85 -46.80
CA ASN A 257 -14.44 24.32 -46.66
C ASN A 257 -15.43 24.89 -45.63
N ILE A 258 -15.53 24.24 -44.49
CA ILE A 258 -16.50 24.56 -43.44
C ILE A 258 -15.84 25.48 -42.41
N GLY A 259 -16.49 26.58 -42.05
CA GLY A 259 -15.95 27.58 -41.13
C GLY A 259 -15.90 27.13 -39.66
N SER A 260 -16.76 26.19 -39.25
CA SER A 260 -16.83 25.59 -37.91
C SER A 260 -16.77 24.05 -37.96
N GLN A 261 -17.84 23.32 -37.64
CA GLN A 261 -17.85 21.85 -37.63
C GLN A 261 -18.35 21.26 -38.94
N GLY A 262 -17.71 20.20 -39.44
CA GLY A 262 -18.23 19.46 -40.60
C GLY A 262 -19.63 18.90 -40.31
N ILE A 263 -19.75 18.16 -39.21
CA ILE A 263 -21.01 17.68 -38.64
C ILE A 263 -21.01 17.95 -37.14
N ASN A 264 -22.06 18.63 -36.66
CA ASN A 264 -22.36 18.84 -35.26
C ASN A 264 -23.64 18.07 -34.92
N LEU A 265 -23.54 17.14 -33.96
CA LEU A 265 -24.61 16.21 -33.61
C LEU A 265 -24.84 16.23 -32.10
N SER A 266 -26.10 16.35 -31.67
CA SER A 266 -26.48 16.23 -30.27
C SER A 266 -27.66 15.28 -30.06
N PHE A 267 -27.54 14.42 -29.04
CA PHE A 267 -28.59 13.48 -28.60
C PHE A 267 -28.74 13.55 -27.07
N ASP A 268 -29.93 13.94 -26.62
CA ASP A 268 -30.27 14.01 -25.21
C ASP A 268 -31.32 12.98 -24.79
N GLY A 269 -31.77 13.04 -23.53
CA GLY A 269 -32.77 12.11 -22.99
C GLY A 269 -34.17 12.21 -23.62
N SER A 270 -34.43 13.23 -24.44
CA SER A 270 -35.68 13.39 -25.19
C SER A 270 -35.63 12.83 -26.62
N ALA A 271 -34.44 12.41 -27.08
CA ALA A 271 -34.25 11.86 -28.41
C ALA A 271 -35.07 10.58 -28.65
N PRO A 272 -35.56 10.35 -29.89
CA PRO A 272 -36.26 9.12 -30.24
C PRO A 272 -35.31 7.91 -30.20
N ALA A 273 -35.87 6.73 -29.92
CA ALA A 273 -35.12 5.48 -29.99
C ALA A 273 -34.82 5.12 -31.46
N VAL A 274 -33.53 5.04 -31.81
CA VAL A 274 -33.05 4.83 -33.17
C VAL A 274 -31.92 3.79 -33.20
N THR A 275 -31.65 3.22 -34.38
CA THR A 275 -30.59 2.21 -34.54
C THR A 275 -29.20 2.83 -34.46
N ASN A 276 -28.98 3.94 -35.16
CA ASN A 276 -27.74 4.72 -35.10
C ASN A 276 -28.12 6.20 -35.01
N ALA A 277 -27.39 6.98 -34.22
CA ALA A 277 -27.50 8.44 -34.24
C ALA A 277 -26.85 9.04 -35.49
N LEU A 278 -25.74 8.45 -35.93
CA LEU A 278 -24.97 8.90 -37.08
C LEU A 278 -24.39 7.71 -37.81
N GLU A 279 -24.57 7.66 -39.13
CA GLU A 279 -23.87 6.74 -40.02
C GLU A 279 -23.11 7.52 -41.09
N ILE A 280 -21.78 7.37 -41.11
CA ILE A 280 -20.88 7.93 -42.11
C ILE A 280 -20.20 6.77 -42.84
N GLN A 281 -20.33 6.74 -44.16
CA GLN A 281 -19.71 5.69 -44.97
C GLN A 281 -19.08 6.28 -46.23
N GLY A 282 -17.76 6.11 -46.43
CA GLY A 282 -17.11 6.48 -47.68
C GLY A 282 -17.07 7.99 -47.95
N VAL A 283 -17.04 8.82 -46.90
CA VAL A 283 -17.10 10.29 -47.00
C VAL A 283 -15.70 10.88 -46.91
N THR A 284 -15.46 11.96 -47.65
CA THR A 284 -14.21 12.74 -47.57
C THR A 284 -14.47 14.12 -46.96
N PHE A 285 -13.83 14.41 -45.83
CA PHE A 285 -13.90 15.69 -45.13
C PHE A 285 -12.68 16.55 -45.44
N GLY A 286 -12.87 17.86 -45.68
CA GLY A 286 -11.79 18.85 -45.79
C GLY A 286 -10.99 18.84 -47.11
N SER A 287 -11.52 18.27 -48.18
CA SER A 287 -10.94 18.37 -49.54
C SER A 287 -11.24 19.73 -50.19
N SER A 288 -10.37 20.26 -51.06
CA SER A 288 -10.72 21.45 -51.88
C SER A 288 -11.34 21.10 -53.23
N VAL A 289 -11.53 19.81 -53.51
CA VAL A 289 -12.07 19.36 -54.80
C VAL A 289 -13.57 19.68 -54.84
N PRO A 290 -14.04 20.45 -55.85
CA PRO A 290 -15.45 20.71 -56.03
C PRO A 290 -16.23 19.40 -56.24
N PHE A 291 -17.50 19.40 -55.85
CA PHE A 291 -18.41 18.27 -56.05
C PHE A 291 -18.37 17.78 -57.52
N ALA A 292 -18.24 16.46 -57.71
CA ALA A 292 -18.19 15.79 -59.02
C ALA A 292 -17.05 16.23 -59.97
N ALA A 293 -16.03 16.95 -59.49
CA ALA A 293 -14.92 17.38 -60.34
C ALA A 293 -14.08 16.20 -60.85
N THR A 294 -13.78 16.19 -62.15
CA THR A 294 -13.07 15.10 -62.86
C THR A 294 -11.61 15.41 -63.20
N GLY A 295 -11.23 16.70 -63.22
CA GLY A 295 -9.90 17.16 -63.63
C GLY A 295 -8.85 17.17 -62.53
N CYS A 296 -9.25 17.02 -61.26
CA CYS A 296 -8.33 16.86 -60.15
C CYS A 296 -8.94 16.03 -59.02
N LEU A 297 -8.31 14.89 -58.70
CA LEU A 297 -8.79 14.01 -57.65
C LEU A 297 -8.30 14.49 -56.28
N PRO A 298 -9.06 14.26 -55.18
CA PRO A 298 -8.69 14.69 -53.82
C PRO A 298 -7.35 14.13 -53.33
N PHE A 299 -6.86 13.07 -53.98
CA PHE A 299 -5.62 12.37 -53.63
C PHE A 299 -4.40 12.86 -54.42
N GLN A 300 -4.54 13.86 -55.29
CA GLN A 300 -3.44 14.41 -56.10
C GLN A 300 -3.09 15.83 -55.63
N LEU A 301 -1.92 15.99 -55.02
CA LEU A 301 -1.33 17.31 -54.80
C LEU A 301 -1.11 18.02 -56.15
N PRO A 302 -1.47 19.31 -56.30
CA PRO A 302 -1.78 20.28 -55.24
C PRO A 302 -3.30 20.51 -54.96
N CYS A 303 -4.21 19.65 -55.42
CA CYS A 303 -5.65 19.92 -55.46
C CYS A 303 -6.45 19.64 -54.18
N SER A 304 -5.78 19.39 -53.04
CA SER A 304 -6.35 18.96 -51.76
C SER A 304 -6.20 19.99 -50.62
N ALA A 305 -6.36 21.28 -50.94
CA ALA A 305 -6.15 22.43 -50.04
C ALA A 305 -7.38 22.86 -49.20
N GLY A 306 -8.38 21.99 -49.02
CA GLY A 306 -9.58 22.33 -48.25
C GLY A 306 -9.31 22.31 -46.74
N PHE A 307 -10.26 22.81 -45.95
CA PHE A 307 -10.17 22.76 -44.48
C PHE A 307 -11.54 22.65 -43.82
N ILE A 308 -11.55 22.16 -42.58
CA ILE A 308 -12.66 22.32 -41.63
C ILE A 308 -12.15 23.19 -40.49
N GLY A 309 -12.88 24.25 -40.13
CA GLY A 309 -12.39 25.28 -39.19
C GLY A 309 -12.13 24.75 -37.79
N ASN A 310 -13.00 23.85 -37.31
CA ASN A 310 -12.91 23.18 -36.01
C ASN A 310 -12.86 21.65 -36.23
N ASP A 311 -13.84 20.92 -35.70
CA ASP A 311 -13.90 19.46 -35.71
C ASP A 311 -14.57 18.96 -37.00
N ALA A 312 -14.06 17.89 -37.63
CA ALA A 312 -14.77 17.32 -38.78
C ALA A 312 -16.09 16.68 -38.35
N ILE A 313 -16.11 15.99 -37.21
CA ILE A 313 -17.33 15.51 -36.55
C ILE A 313 -17.25 15.82 -35.05
N LEU A 314 -18.30 16.46 -34.53
CA LEU A 314 -18.56 16.64 -33.09
C LEU A 314 -19.88 15.96 -32.72
N GLY A 315 -19.85 14.97 -31.85
CA GLY A 315 -21.02 14.30 -31.30
C GLY A 315 -21.13 14.47 -29.79
N THR A 316 -22.31 14.83 -29.29
CA THR A 316 -22.59 14.97 -27.84
C THR A 316 -23.80 14.15 -27.43
N PHE A 317 -23.59 13.23 -26.49
CA PHE A 317 -24.58 12.29 -25.99
C PHE A 317 -24.73 12.46 -24.47
N THR A 318 -25.94 12.81 -24.04
CA THR A 318 -26.24 13.02 -22.60
C THR A 318 -27.27 12.05 -22.04
N SER A 319 -27.89 11.22 -22.90
CA SER A 319 -28.76 10.14 -22.45
C SER A 319 -27.95 8.99 -21.84
N ALA A 320 -28.59 8.19 -20.97
CA ALA A 320 -27.94 7.05 -20.31
C ALA A 320 -27.67 5.87 -21.27
N ASP A 321 -28.43 5.79 -22.37
CA ASP A 321 -28.31 4.76 -23.39
C ASP A 321 -28.43 5.38 -24.79
N PRO A 322 -27.40 6.14 -25.21
CA PRO A 322 -27.44 6.80 -26.50
C PRO A 322 -27.31 5.77 -27.62
N PRO A 323 -27.98 5.98 -28.76
CA PRO A 323 -27.78 5.15 -29.94
C PRO A 323 -26.32 5.27 -30.44
N PRO A 324 -25.76 4.19 -31.02
CA PRO A 324 -24.38 4.16 -31.47
C PRO A 324 -24.12 5.09 -32.66
N VAL A 325 -22.84 5.39 -32.86
CA VAL A 325 -22.30 6.12 -34.02
C VAL A 325 -21.49 5.16 -34.88
N LEU A 326 -21.73 5.17 -36.19
CA LEU A 326 -21.03 4.38 -37.18
C LEU A 326 -20.24 5.29 -38.13
N ILE A 327 -18.92 5.14 -38.20
CA ILE A 327 -18.03 5.89 -39.10
C ILE A 327 -17.10 4.88 -39.77
N ASN A 328 -17.25 4.69 -41.07
CA ASN A 328 -16.49 3.66 -41.78
C ASN A 328 -15.95 4.14 -43.14
N GLN A 329 -14.76 3.66 -43.50
CA GLN A 329 -14.15 3.86 -44.83
C GLN A 329 -14.06 5.34 -45.26
N SER A 330 -13.90 6.25 -44.30
CA SER A 330 -13.93 7.69 -44.55
C SER A 330 -12.55 8.32 -44.39
N ARG A 331 -12.35 9.51 -44.97
CA ARG A 331 -11.09 10.24 -44.90
C ARG A 331 -11.31 11.64 -44.35
N PHE A 332 -10.44 12.06 -43.43
CA PHE A 332 -10.53 13.30 -42.69
C PHE A 332 -9.27 14.13 -42.90
N PHE A 333 -9.40 15.22 -43.64
CA PHE A 333 -8.27 16.11 -43.96
C PHE A 333 -8.42 17.45 -43.24
N ARG A 334 -7.33 17.90 -42.61
CA ARG A 334 -7.14 19.31 -42.22
C ARG A 334 -8.30 19.91 -41.39
N ALA A 335 -8.86 19.13 -40.46
CA ALA A 335 -9.71 19.67 -39.41
C ALA A 335 -8.86 20.53 -38.47
N GLY A 336 -9.31 21.74 -38.13
CA GLY A 336 -8.60 22.64 -37.22
C GLY A 336 -8.53 22.11 -35.78
N GLY A 337 -9.52 21.31 -35.38
CA GLY A 337 -9.63 20.60 -34.11
C GLY A 337 -9.47 19.08 -34.28
N PHE A 338 -10.39 18.30 -33.71
CA PHE A 338 -10.36 16.84 -33.83
C PHE A 338 -10.86 16.39 -35.20
N GLY A 339 -10.37 15.24 -35.69
CA GLY A 339 -11.04 14.56 -36.80
C GLY A 339 -12.43 14.09 -36.36
N VAL A 340 -12.48 13.33 -35.27
CA VAL A 340 -13.74 12.89 -34.63
C VAL A 340 -13.68 13.15 -33.13
N GLU A 341 -14.60 13.97 -32.61
CA GLU A 341 -14.83 14.18 -31.17
C GLU A 341 -16.21 13.61 -30.80
N LEU A 342 -16.24 12.59 -29.92
CA LEU A 342 -17.48 12.05 -29.37
C LEU A 342 -17.48 12.16 -27.84
N ASN A 343 -18.52 12.79 -27.28
CA ASN A 343 -18.73 12.98 -25.85
C ASN A 343 -19.88 12.11 -25.35
N GLY A 344 -19.61 11.18 -24.42
CA GLY A 344 -20.56 10.20 -23.90
C GLY A 344 -21.00 9.08 -24.87
N PRO A 345 -20.22 8.67 -25.90
CA PRO A 345 -20.69 7.65 -26.84
C PRO A 345 -20.79 6.28 -26.17
N LYS A 346 -21.76 5.48 -26.61
CA LYS A 346 -21.89 4.07 -26.22
C LYS A 346 -21.79 3.19 -27.45
N GLN A 347 -20.83 2.26 -27.40
CA GLN A 347 -20.52 1.29 -28.46
C GLN A 347 -20.36 1.92 -29.86
N PRO A 348 -19.56 3.01 -30.02
CA PRO A 348 -19.30 3.55 -31.35
C PRO A 348 -18.52 2.55 -32.20
N VAL A 349 -18.83 2.51 -33.50
CA VAL A 349 -18.11 1.74 -34.51
C VAL A 349 -17.38 2.73 -35.41
N ILE A 350 -16.06 2.81 -35.28
CA ILE A 350 -15.19 3.72 -36.04
C ILE A 350 -14.11 2.87 -36.70
N THR A 351 -14.28 2.55 -37.98
CA THR A 351 -13.42 1.55 -38.64
C THR A 351 -12.89 1.98 -40.00
N ASN A 352 -11.67 1.57 -40.34
CA ASN A 352 -11.10 1.74 -41.69
C ASN A 352 -11.06 3.20 -42.17
N ASN A 353 -10.84 4.16 -41.26
CA ASN A 353 -10.77 5.58 -41.60
C ASN A 353 -9.33 6.09 -41.68
N ASN A 354 -9.08 7.12 -42.48
CA ASN A 354 -7.80 7.81 -42.56
C ASN A 354 -7.91 9.25 -42.03
N PHE A 355 -6.94 9.67 -41.23
CA PHE A 355 -6.89 11.00 -40.63
C PHE A 355 -5.58 11.67 -41.02
N ASP A 356 -5.66 12.76 -41.76
CA ASP A 356 -4.51 13.43 -42.35
C ASP A 356 -4.50 14.90 -41.95
N CYS A 357 -3.44 15.33 -41.25
CA CYS A 357 -3.21 16.73 -40.92
C CYS A 357 -4.32 17.41 -40.08
N ASN A 358 -5.04 16.66 -39.25
CA ASN A 358 -6.04 17.22 -38.34
C ASN A 358 -5.37 17.77 -37.07
N GLY A 359 -5.94 18.78 -36.43
CA GLY A 359 -5.53 19.23 -35.11
C GLY A 359 -4.21 20.02 -35.05
N VAL A 360 -3.82 20.63 -36.17
CA VAL A 360 -2.60 21.44 -36.32
C VAL A 360 -2.94 22.85 -36.79
N SER A 361 -2.60 23.87 -36.00
CA SER A 361 -2.90 25.26 -36.35
C SER A 361 -1.75 25.86 -37.17
N ALA A 362 -1.74 25.69 -38.50
CA ALA A 362 -1.11 26.61 -39.45
C ALA A 362 -1.57 26.34 -40.89
N LYS A 363 -1.95 27.44 -41.56
CA LYS A 363 -2.77 27.54 -42.77
C LYS A 363 -1.91 27.78 -44.02
N THR A 364 -0.94 26.92 -44.31
CA THR A 364 -0.28 26.93 -45.62
C THR A 364 -0.58 25.63 -46.35
N ARG A 365 -0.82 25.73 -47.66
CA ARG A 365 -1.23 24.64 -48.55
C ARG A 365 -0.26 23.44 -48.51
N ASP A 366 0.98 23.65 -48.07
CA ASP A 366 2.10 22.75 -48.32
C ASP A 366 2.71 22.08 -47.06
N THR A 367 2.25 22.41 -45.83
CA THR A 367 2.78 21.77 -44.59
C THR A 367 1.71 21.54 -43.54
N CYS A 368 1.69 20.37 -42.90
CA CYS A 368 0.80 20.03 -41.78
C CYS A 368 1.40 20.34 -40.40
N VAL A 369 2.45 21.17 -40.36
CA VAL A 369 3.15 21.54 -39.14
C VAL A 369 2.63 22.89 -38.64
N GLY A 370 2.01 22.91 -37.47
CA GLY A 370 1.48 24.12 -36.81
C GLY A 370 2.10 24.36 -35.43
N SER A 371 2.10 25.61 -34.96
CA SER A 371 2.72 26.01 -33.68
C SER A 371 1.75 26.20 -32.50
N GLY A 372 0.45 25.93 -32.69
CA GLY A 372 -0.56 26.00 -31.62
C GLY A 372 -0.83 24.64 -30.97
N LEU A 373 -1.93 24.55 -30.22
CA LEU A 373 -2.25 23.32 -29.47
C LEU A 373 -2.57 22.16 -30.40
N HIS A 374 -1.99 21.00 -30.09
CA HIS A 374 -2.23 19.75 -30.79
C HIS A 374 -3.54 19.09 -30.33
N TYR A 375 -4.33 18.63 -31.30
CA TYR A 375 -5.54 17.80 -31.10
C TYR A 375 -5.31 16.40 -31.67
N SER A 376 -6.04 15.42 -31.17
CA SER A 376 -5.95 14.04 -31.66
C SER A 376 -6.80 13.78 -32.91
N ALA A 377 -6.46 12.74 -33.65
CA ALA A 377 -7.28 12.24 -34.75
C ALA A 377 -8.69 11.85 -34.28
N ILE A 378 -8.76 11.08 -33.20
CA ILE A 378 -10.02 10.66 -32.56
C ILE A 378 -9.96 11.02 -31.07
N TYR A 379 -11.04 11.58 -30.53
CA TYR A 379 -11.23 11.81 -29.11
C TYR A 379 -12.56 11.21 -28.64
N LEU A 380 -12.48 10.31 -27.66
CA LEU A 380 -13.61 9.60 -27.06
C LEU A 380 -13.71 9.96 -25.57
N ASN A 381 -14.54 10.93 -25.23
CA ASN A 381 -14.73 11.41 -23.87
C ASN A 381 -15.89 10.69 -23.19
N ALA A 382 -15.69 10.22 -21.96
CA ALA A 382 -16.65 9.47 -21.16
C ALA A 382 -17.28 8.30 -21.93
N ALA A 383 -16.46 7.60 -22.72
CA ALA A 383 -16.94 6.61 -23.68
C ALA A 383 -17.15 5.24 -23.04
N THR A 384 -18.14 4.51 -23.52
CA THR A 384 -18.25 3.06 -23.32
C THR A 384 -17.95 2.38 -24.65
N VAL A 385 -16.77 1.78 -24.81
CA VAL A 385 -16.24 1.42 -26.13
C VAL A 385 -15.55 0.05 -26.17
N ASP A 386 -15.61 -0.61 -27.33
CA ASP A 386 -14.80 -1.78 -27.66
C ASP A 386 -13.67 -1.36 -28.62
N LEU A 387 -12.45 -1.23 -28.10
CA LEU A 387 -11.27 -0.81 -28.88
C LEU A 387 -10.66 -1.91 -29.74
N GLU A 388 -11.05 -3.17 -29.55
CA GLU A 388 -10.49 -4.30 -30.31
C GLU A 388 -11.38 -4.73 -31.46
N ASN A 389 -12.70 -4.48 -31.38
CA ASN A 389 -13.65 -4.92 -32.40
C ASN A 389 -14.43 -3.77 -33.07
N SER A 390 -14.59 -2.63 -32.40
CA SER A 390 -15.43 -1.53 -32.91
C SER A 390 -14.65 -0.29 -33.29
N VAL A 391 -13.48 -0.03 -32.70
CA VAL A 391 -12.61 1.10 -33.06
C VAL A 391 -11.28 0.60 -33.62
N THR A 392 -11.29 0.14 -34.87
CA THR A 392 -10.20 -0.64 -35.47
C THR A 392 -9.79 -0.15 -36.85
N ASN A 393 -8.55 -0.41 -37.26
CA ASN A 393 -8.03 -0.08 -38.60
C ASN A 393 -8.16 1.41 -38.96
N ASN A 394 -8.09 2.30 -37.96
CA ASN A 394 -7.98 3.74 -38.22
C ASN A 394 -6.50 4.10 -38.32
N ALA A 395 -6.15 4.86 -39.35
CA ALA A 395 -4.80 5.30 -39.62
C ALA A 395 -4.68 6.82 -39.51
N GLY A 396 -3.51 7.29 -39.10
CA GLY A 396 -3.16 8.70 -38.99
C GLY A 396 -1.89 9.02 -39.76
N HIS A 397 -1.79 10.27 -40.20
CA HIS A 397 -0.61 10.88 -40.79
C HIS A 397 -0.57 12.38 -40.46
N GLU A 398 0.51 12.84 -39.84
CA GLU A 398 0.77 14.26 -39.52
C GLU A 398 -0.37 14.98 -38.77
N ASN A 399 -1.20 14.27 -37.98
CA ASN A 399 -2.15 14.94 -37.10
C ASN A 399 -1.40 15.60 -35.93
N GLY A 400 -2.10 16.47 -35.18
CA GLY A 400 -1.56 17.06 -33.96
C GLY A 400 -1.11 15.97 -32.99
N LEU A 401 -1.94 14.95 -32.82
CA LEU A 401 -1.59 13.66 -32.23
C LEU A 401 -2.22 12.54 -33.06
N ASP A 402 -1.40 11.69 -33.68
CA ASP A 402 -1.83 10.46 -34.33
C ASP A 402 -2.19 9.40 -33.28
N ALA A 403 -3.26 9.67 -32.55
CA ALA A 403 -3.75 8.87 -31.45
C ALA A 403 -5.28 8.87 -31.39
N ILE A 404 -5.82 7.81 -30.79
CA ILE A 404 -7.13 7.77 -30.18
C ILE A 404 -6.92 8.16 -28.71
N VAL A 405 -7.36 9.35 -28.34
CA VAL A 405 -7.34 9.81 -26.95
C VAL A 405 -8.69 9.47 -26.32
N LEU A 406 -8.68 8.89 -25.13
CA LEU A 406 -9.91 8.46 -24.48
C LEU A 406 -9.89 8.53 -22.95
N ASN A 407 -11.10 8.56 -22.38
CA ASN A 407 -11.40 8.18 -21.01
C ASN A 407 -12.77 7.48 -20.96
N GLY A 408 -12.97 6.58 -19.99
CA GLY A 408 -14.25 5.86 -19.84
C GLY A 408 -14.09 4.37 -19.57
N THR A 409 -14.99 3.55 -20.11
CA THR A 409 -15.11 2.10 -19.84
C THR A 409 -14.92 1.27 -21.10
N ILE A 410 -14.08 0.26 -21.01
CA ILE A 410 -13.90 -0.75 -22.06
C ILE A 410 -14.92 -1.87 -21.86
N VAL A 411 -15.63 -2.20 -22.93
CA VAL A 411 -16.61 -3.28 -22.98
C VAL A 411 -16.37 -4.15 -24.21
N TYR A 412 -16.86 -5.38 -24.17
CA TYR A 412 -16.76 -6.32 -25.29
C TYR A 412 -18.13 -6.90 -25.63
N ALA A 413 -18.29 -7.30 -26.89
CA ALA A 413 -19.47 -8.03 -27.31
C ALA A 413 -19.58 -9.39 -26.59
N PRO A 414 -20.81 -9.88 -26.35
CA PRO A 414 -21.02 -11.24 -25.84
C PRO A 414 -20.35 -12.26 -26.78
N ASN A 415 -19.62 -13.23 -26.21
CA ASN A 415 -18.89 -14.31 -26.90
C ASN A 415 -17.52 -13.95 -27.50
N VAL A 416 -16.99 -12.76 -27.27
CA VAL A 416 -15.58 -12.43 -27.56
C VAL A 416 -14.74 -12.70 -26.32
N THR A 417 -13.49 -13.14 -26.49
CA THR A 417 -12.55 -13.25 -25.37
C THR A 417 -12.19 -11.83 -24.91
N PRO A 418 -12.55 -11.40 -23.68
CA PRO A 418 -12.37 -10.01 -23.24
C PRO A 418 -10.88 -9.68 -23.06
N GLN A 419 -10.31 -8.92 -24.00
CA GLN A 419 -8.90 -8.51 -23.98
C GLN A 419 -8.74 -7.11 -24.57
N LEU A 420 -7.93 -6.27 -23.92
CA LEU A 420 -7.46 -5.00 -24.47
C LEU A 420 -5.95 -5.13 -24.70
N VAL A 421 -5.46 -4.88 -25.90
CA VAL A 421 -4.02 -4.87 -26.21
C VAL A 421 -3.58 -3.44 -26.42
N TRP A 422 -2.64 -2.96 -25.61
CA TRP A 422 -2.14 -1.59 -25.74
C TRP A 422 -1.45 -1.37 -27.09
N LYS A 423 -1.78 -0.27 -27.77
CA LYS A 423 -1.17 0.18 -29.02
C LYS A 423 -0.47 1.52 -28.79
N ASN A 424 0.82 1.59 -29.09
CA ASN A 424 1.59 2.82 -28.95
C ASN A 424 1.10 3.88 -29.93
N ALA A 425 0.84 5.09 -29.41
CA ALA A 425 0.70 6.26 -30.26
C ALA A 425 2.09 6.72 -30.73
N THR A 426 2.24 6.98 -32.02
CA THR A 426 3.43 7.54 -32.67
C THR A 426 2.97 8.66 -33.58
N ASN A 427 3.75 9.71 -33.81
CA ASN A 427 3.44 10.70 -34.84
C ASN A 427 4.49 10.52 -35.95
N ASP A 428 4.12 9.85 -37.05
CA ASP A 428 5.03 9.58 -38.17
C ASP A 428 4.61 10.42 -39.39
N ALA A 429 5.50 11.32 -39.78
CA ALA A 429 5.30 12.21 -40.92
C ALA A 429 5.54 11.53 -42.29
N ALA A 430 6.09 10.31 -42.32
CA ALA A 430 6.50 9.67 -43.57
C ALA A 430 5.35 8.95 -44.30
N SER A 431 4.41 8.35 -43.57
CA SER A 431 3.32 7.57 -44.15
C SER A 431 2.20 7.28 -43.15
N ASP A 432 1.00 7.02 -43.67
CA ASP A 432 -0.13 6.50 -42.89
C ASP A 432 0.30 5.32 -42.01
N HIS A 433 -0.05 5.40 -40.72
CA HIS A 433 0.22 4.34 -39.76
C HIS A 433 -0.97 4.15 -38.81
N PRO A 434 -1.10 2.99 -38.14
CA PRO A 434 -2.17 2.76 -37.18
C PRO A 434 -2.16 3.78 -36.04
N LEU A 435 -3.34 4.24 -35.63
CA LEU A 435 -3.50 5.08 -34.44
C LEU A 435 -3.27 4.25 -33.16
N GLY A 436 -2.53 4.81 -32.21
CA GLY A 436 -2.37 4.25 -30.86
C GLY A 436 -3.25 4.92 -29.81
N TYR A 437 -3.09 4.54 -28.54
CA TYR A 437 -3.94 4.99 -27.44
C TYR A 437 -3.23 5.99 -26.51
N LEU A 438 -3.99 6.94 -25.97
CA LEU A 438 -3.58 7.85 -24.90
C LEU A 438 -4.76 8.08 -23.95
N LEU A 439 -4.50 8.20 -22.64
CA LEU A 439 -5.56 8.39 -21.64
C LEU A 439 -5.54 9.80 -21.06
N ASP A 440 -6.59 10.58 -21.29
CA ASP A 440 -6.74 11.93 -20.71
C ASP A 440 -7.53 11.96 -19.38
N GLY A 441 -7.99 10.78 -18.95
CA GLY A 441 -8.70 10.52 -17.71
C GLY A 441 -8.61 9.04 -17.34
N ASP A 442 -9.59 8.54 -16.58
CA ASP A 442 -9.58 7.16 -16.10
C ASP A 442 -9.94 6.16 -17.21
N LEU A 443 -9.27 5.00 -17.18
CA LEU A 443 -9.61 3.83 -17.99
C LEU A 443 -10.19 2.76 -17.07
N ASN A 444 -11.42 2.31 -17.35
CA ASN A 444 -12.09 1.28 -16.56
C ASN A 444 -12.25 0.00 -17.39
N LEU A 445 -11.85 -1.14 -16.81
CA LEU A 445 -12.05 -2.48 -17.37
C LEU A 445 -12.69 -3.37 -16.30
N ASN A 446 -13.93 -3.80 -16.54
CA ASN A 446 -14.73 -4.53 -15.54
C ASN A 446 -14.71 -6.07 -15.72
N SER A 447 -13.96 -6.57 -16.70
CA SER A 447 -13.67 -7.98 -16.92
C SER A 447 -12.62 -8.14 -18.01
N GLY A 448 -11.92 -9.26 -18.04
CA GLY A 448 -10.95 -9.57 -19.10
C GLY A 448 -9.50 -9.26 -18.73
N THR A 449 -8.65 -9.15 -19.74
CA THR A 449 -7.21 -8.90 -19.55
C THR A 449 -6.76 -7.66 -20.30
N PHE A 450 -6.15 -6.70 -19.60
CA PHE A 450 -5.38 -5.62 -20.21
C PHE A 450 -3.95 -6.10 -20.47
N THR A 451 -3.56 -6.19 -21.73
CA THR A 451 -2.26 -6.67 -22.18
C THR A 451 -1.40 -5.50 -22.63
N VAL A 452 -0.18 -5.41 -22.12
CA VAL A 452 0.79 -4.37 -22.49
C VAL A 452 2.02 -5.07 -23.11
N PRO A 453 2.18 -5.02 -24.45
CA PRO A 453 3.30 -5.66 -25.14
C PRO A 453 4.67 -5.04 -24.81
N GLY A 454 5.77 -5.77 -25.07
CA GLY A 454 7.13 -5.20 -24.98
C GLY A 454 7.32 -3.99 -25.91
N GLY A 455 8.04 -2.96 -25.44
CA GLY A 455 8.22 -1.69 -26.16
C GLY A 455 7.07 -0.70 -26.00
N SER A 456 6.03 -1.06 -25.23
CA SER A 456 4.86 -0.20 -25.05
C SER A 456 5.07 0.95 -24.07
N VAL A 457 4.45 2.08 -24.36
CA VAL A 457 4.38 3.25 -23.48
C VAL A 457 2.91 3.63 -23.27
N VAL A 458 2.43 3.38 -22.06
CA VAL A 458 1.09 3.73 -21.57
C VAL A 458 1.14 5.09 -20.90
N LYS A 459 0.47 6.08 -21.48
CA LYS A 459 0.44 7.45 -20.95
C LYS A 459 -0.96 7.78 -20.44
N SER A 460 -1.04 8.21 -19.19
CA SER A 460 -2.30 8.52 -18.54
C SER A 460 -2.28 9.82 -17.75
N LYS A 461 -3.45 10.46 -17.66
CA LYS A 461 -3.74 11.55 -16.72
C LYS A 461 -4.65 11.08 -15.57
N GLY A 462 -5.41 10.00 -15.77
CA GLY A 462 -6.23 9.34 -14.74
C GLY A 462 -5.63 8.01 -14.27
N ALA A 463 -6.41 7.25 -13.51
CA ALA A 463 -6.07 5.90 -13.06
C ALA A 463 -6.43 4.84 -14.13
N ILE A 464 -5.75 3.71 -14.07
CA ILE A 464 -6.12 2.50 -14.82
C ILE A 464 -6.79 1.56 -13.83
N ASN A 465 -8.12 1.46 -13.90
CA ASN A 465 -8.96 0.73 -12.95
C ASN A 465 -9.40 -0.62 -13.56
N LEU A 466 -8.97 -1.72 -12.94
CA LEU A 466 -9.23 -3.09 -13.39
C LEU A 466 -10.06 -3.82 -12.33
N THR A 467 -11.38 -3.86 -12.49
CA THR A 467 -12.28 -4.54 -11.54
C THR A 467 -12.66 -5.91 -12.08
N GLY A 468 -12.37 -7.00 -11.36
CA GLY A 468 -12.58 -8.36 -11.85
C GLY A 468 -11.79 -8.67 -13.14
N ALA A 469 -10.68 -7.98 -13.35
CA ALA A 469 -9.87 -8.02 -14.57
C ALA A 469 -8.39 -8.12 -14.25
N ALA A 470 -7.61 -8.57 -15.24
CA ALA A 470 -6.17 -8.81 -15.09
C ALA A 470 -5.32 -7.80 -15.85
N LEU A 471 -4.09 -7.58 -15.37
CA LEU A 471 -3.03 -6.89 -16.11
C LEU A 471 -1.93 -7.88 -16.52
N ASN A 472 -1.77 -8.07 -17.82
CA ASN A 472 -0.65 -8.80 -18.38
C ASN A 472 0.37 -7.86 -19.01
N ALA A 473 1.40 -7.50 -18.25
CA ALA A 473 2.60 -6.81 -18.70
C ALA A 473 3.85 -7.71 -18.58
N GLY A 474 3.68 -9.02 -18.82
CA GLY A 474 4.74 -10.04 -18.71
C GLY A 474 5.59 -10.25 -19.96
N ASP A 475 5.21 -9.66 -21.11
CA ASP A 475 5.95 -9.84 -22.35
C ASP A 475 7.41 -9.33 -22.24
N PRO A 476 8.39 -10.03 -22.86
CA PRO A 476 9.78 -9.59 -22.84
C PRO A 476 9.93 -8.22 -23.54
N GLY A 477 10.85 -7.39 -23.01
CA GLY A 477 11.09 -6.03 -23.50
C GLY A 477 10.55 -4.95 -22.56
N THR A 478 11.17 -3.78 -22.62
CA THR A 478 10.88 -2.65 -21.71
C THR A 478 9.48 -2.10 -21.93
N LYS A 479 8.74 -1.80 -20.86
CA LYS A 479 7.46 -1.09 -20.90
C LYS A 479 7.52 0.15 -20.04
N VAL A 480 6.67 1.14 -20.31
CA VAL A 480 6.57 2.35 -19.49
C VAL A 480 5.10 2.68 -19.23
N PHE A 481 4.74 2.88 -17.97
CA PHE A 481 3.51 3.51 -17.51
C PHE A 481 3.88 4.87 -16.92
N THR A 482 3.37 5.95 -17.50
CA THR A 482 3.79 7.30 -17.12
C THR A 482 2.66 8.32 -17.32
N SER A 483 2.93 9.55 -16.90
CA SER A 483 2.04 10.67 -17.09
C SER A 483 1.85 11.02 -18.57
N LEU A 484 0.66 11.50 -18.92
CA LEU A 484 0.39 12.16 -20.20
C LEU A 484 1.26 13.41 -20.43
N ARG A 485 1.88 13.97 -19.39
CA ARG A 485 2.82 15.10 -19.49
C ARG A 485 4.27 14.69 -19.77
N ASP A 486 4.56 13.40 -19.74
CA ASP A 486 5.91 12.88 -20.00
C ASP A 486 6.30 13.04 -21.46
N ASN A 487 7.58 13.20 -21.76
CA ASN A 487 8.09 13.38 -23.13
C ASN A 487 8.59 12.06 -23.75
N VAL A 488 8.26 10.93 -23.15
CA VAL A 488 8.57 9.60 -23.69
C VAL A 488 7.55 9.19 -24.77
N ASN A 489 8.05 8.55 -25.84
CA ASN A 489 7.29 8.16 -27.03
C ASN A 489 6.69 9.37 -27.78
N ILE A 490 5.35 9.48 -27.90
CA ILE A 490 4.71 10.65 -28.51
C ILE A 490 4.79 11.86 -27.56
N GLN A 491 5.20 13.02 -28.08
CA GLN A 491 5.18 14.28 -27.35
C GLN A 491 3.75 14.83 -27.28
N SER A 492 3.04 14.51 -26.21
CA SER A 492 1.65 14.95 -25.96
C SER A 492 1.54 16.36 -25.37
N CYS A 493 2.67 17.04 -25.12
CA CYS A 493 2.68 18.40 -24.59
C CYS A 493 3.48 19.35 -25.50
N PRO A 494 2.94 20.52 -25.90
CA PRO A 494 1.62 21.04 -25.51
C PRO A 494 0.48 20.47 -26.38
N SER A 495 -0.60 20.01 -25.75
CA SER A 495 -1.85 19.63 -26.41
C SER A 495 -3.06 20.18 -25.67
N VAL A 496 -4.25 19.99 -26.24
CA VAL A 496 -5.51 20.32 -25.56
C VAL A 496 -5.75 19.55 -24.27
N PHE A 497 -5.08 18.40 -24.08
CA PHE A 497 -5.19 17.57 -22.88
C PHE A 497 -4.19 18.00 -21.80
N VAL A 498 -3.02 18.48 -22.23
CA VAL A 498 -1.89 18.89 -21.40
C VAL A 498 -1.20 20.11 -22.00
N GLN A 499 -1.43 21.29 -21.43
CA GLN A 499 -0.86 22.54 -21.94
C GLN A 499 0.53 22.89 -21.37
N SER A 500 0.89 22.33 -20.21
CA SER A 500 2.14 22.65 -19.50
C SER A 500 3.10 21.48 -19.56
N CYS A 501 4.33 21.75 -20.04
CA CYS A 501 5.39 20.75 -20.19
C CYS A 501 6.50 21.05 -19.16
N PRO A 502 6.31 20.67 -17.89
CA PRO A 502 7.31 20.93 -16.87
C PRO A 502 8.58 20.14 -17.16
N SER A 503 9.74 20.71 -16.82
CA SER A 503 11.04 20.02 -16.94
C SER A 503 11.19 18.87 -15.93
N ILE A 504 10.38 18.87 -14.86
CA ILE A 504 10.30 17.81 -13.86
C ILE A 504 8.83 17.49 -13.63
N ILE A 505 8.45 16.22 -13.78
CA ILE A 505 7.09 15.76 -13.53
C ILE A 505 6.94 15.45 -12.03
N PRO A 506 5.96 16.05 -11.34
CA PRO A 506 5.74 15.75 -9.93
C PRO A 506 5.22 14.33 -9.73
N ALA A 507 5.51 13.73 -8.58
CA ALA A 507 4.86 12.48 -8.18
C ALA A 507 3.35 12.70 -7.97
N GLY A 508 2.53 11.71 -8.34
CA GLY A 508 1.07 11.82 -8.28
C GLY A 508 0.45 12.56 -9.48
N ASP A 509 1.15 12.65 -10.60
CA ASP A 509 0.65 13.32 -11.80
C ASP A 509 -0.45 12.54 -12.53
N TRP A 510 -0.58 11.24 -12.23
CA TRP A 510 -1.65 10.36 -12.66
C TRP A 510 -1.96 9.33 -11.58
N GLY A 511 -3.10 8.64 -11.67
CA GLY A 511 -3.66 7.85 -10.58
C GLY A 511 -2.90 6.57 -10.22
N GLY A 512 -2.18 5.97 -11.18
CA GLY A 512 -1.58 4.65 -11.02
C GLY A 512 -2.42 3.51 -11.62
N ILE A 513 -2.03 2.28 -11.30
CA ILE A 513 -2.73 1.06 -11.70
C ILE A 513 -3.46 0.51 -10.47
N ASP A 514 -4.78 0.34 -10.57
CA ASP A 514 -5.63 -0.21 -9.51
C ASP A 514 -6.32 -1.49 -9.98
N LEU A 515 -6.18 -2.57 -9.21
CA LEU A 515 -6.77 -3.88 -9.47
C LEU A 515 -7.68 -4.28 -8.30
N VAL A 516 -8.98 -4.43 -8.58
CA VAL A 516 -9.99 -4.72 -7.56
C VAL A 516 -10.60 -6.11 -7.81
N GLY A 517 -10.33 -7.03 -6.90
CA GLY A 517 -10.95 -8.36 -6.84
C GLY A 517 -12.07 -8.41 -5.80
N SER A 518 -12.31 -9.59 -5.21
CA SER A 518 -13.37 -9.78 -4.21
C SER A 518 -12.95 -10.75 -3.11
N ALA A 519 -13.27 -10.42 -1.87
CA ALA A 519 -13.05 -11.29 -0.73
C ALA A 519 -14.08 -12.44 -0.64
N THR A 520 -15.25 -12.27 -1.27
CA THR A 520 -16.38 -13.22 -1.16
C THR A 520 -16.71 -13.92 -2.48
N ASP A 521 -16.40 -13.29 -3.62
CA ASP A 521 -16.62 -13.86 -4.95
C ASP A 521 -15.33 -14.48 -5.49
N THR A 522 -15.29 -15.81 -5.49
CA THR A 522 -14.13 -16.58 -5.97
C THR A 522 -13.84 -16.39 -7.46
N ALA A 523 -14.84 -16.10 -8.30
CA ALA A 523 -14.65 -15.88 -9.73
C ALA A 523 -13.98 -14.52 -9.96
N LEU A 524 -14.46 -13.46 -9.30
CA LEU A 524 -13.83 -12.14 -9.34
C LEU A 524 -12.41 -12.18 -8.77
N ARG A 525 -12.19 -12.86 -7.64
CA ARG A 525 -10.84 -13.04 -7.08
C ARG A 525 -9.89 -13.71 -8.08
N SER A 526 -10.34 -14.79 -8.71
CA SER A 526 -9.53 -15.58 -9.65
C SER A 526 -9.22 -14.80 -10.94
N ALA A 527 -10.14 -13.94 -11.37
CA ALA A 527 -9.96 -13.10 -12.55
C ALA A 527 -9.02 -11.91 -12.32
N THR A 528 -8.92 -11.40 -11.09
CA THR A 528 -8.06 -10.26 -10.75
C THR A 528 -6.63 -10.71 -10.43
N TRP A 529 -5.70 -10.52 -11.37
CA TRP A 529 -4.28 -10.79 -11.17
C TRP A 529 -3.42 -9.84 -12.00
N SER A 530 -2.13 -9.73 -11.67
CA SER A 530 -1.19 -8.92 -12.45
C SER A 530 0.19 -9.56 -12.54
N THR A 531 0.79 -9.49 -13.72
CA THR A 531 2.21 -9.80 -13.97
C THR A 531 2.85 -8.61 -14.67
N ILE A 532 3.86 -8.01 -14.06
CA ILE A 532 4.56 -6.82 -14.55
C ILE A 532 6.05 -7.10 -14.61
N THR A 533 6.60 -7.15 -15.82
CA THR A 533 8.03 -7.43 -16.01
C THR A 533 8.70 -6.34 -16.83
N ASN A 534 9.91 -5.94 -16.45
CA ASN A 534 10.72 -4.95 -17.18
C ASN A 534 9.97 -3.62 -17.44
N ALA A 535 9.18 -3.15 -16.47
CA ALA A 535 8.36 -1.96 -16.60
C ALA A 535 8.90 -0.78 -15.81
N GLY A 536 8.85 0.43 -16.37
CA GLY A 536 8.95 1.69 -15.63
C GLY A 536 7.56 2.19 -15.26
N ILE A 537 7.25 2.34 -13.98
CA ILE A 537 6.00 2.93 -13.48
C ILE A 537 6.36 4.25 -12.79
N LEU A 538 6.11 5.36 -13.46
CA LEU A 538 6.70 6.65 -13.11
C LEU A 538 5.61 7.66 -12.75
N TYR A 539 5.86 8.49 -11.72
CA TYR A 539 5.05 9.66 -11.36
C TYR A 539 3.59 9.37 -10.92
N ALA A 540 3.26 8.14 -10.57
CA ALA A 540 1.92 7.76 -10.15
C ALA A 540 1.58 8.26 -8.73
N THR A 541 0.29 8.31 -8.38
CA THR A 541 -0.13 8.51 -6.98
C THR A 541 0.28 7.28 -6.16
N THR A 542 -0.25 6.11 -6.49
CA THR A 542 0.24 4.81 -6.04
C THR A 542 0.73 4.07 -7.28
N GLY A 543 1.89 3.42 -7.25
CA GLY A 543 2.42 2.75 -8.45
C GLY A 543 1.50 1.62 -8.92
N VAL A 544 1.30 0.63 -8.06
CA VAL A 544 0.37 -0.49 -8.27
C VAL A 544 -0.40 -0.77 -6.99
N HIS A 545 -1.73 -0.79 -7.06
CA HIS A 545 -2.62 -1.22 -5.99
C HIS A 545 -3.36 -2.48 -6.43
N ILE A 546 -3.37 -3.51 -5.59
CA ILE A 546 -4.23 -4.68 -5.78
C ILE A 546 -4.97 -5.03 -4.49
N THR A 547 -6.27 -5.28 -4.61
CA THR A 547 -7.13 -5.63 -3.48
C THR A 547 -7.87 -6.93 -3.75
N ASN A 548 -7.76 -7.91 -2.84
CA ASN A 548 -8.46 -9.20 -2.90
C ASN A 548 -8.37 -9.92 -4.26
N GLY A 549 -7.20 -9.85 -4.91
CA GLY A 549 -6.91 -10.55 -6.16
C GLY A 549 -6.31 -11.95 -5.93
N ASN A 550 -6.05 -12.66 -7.03
CA ASN A 550 -5.40 -13.96 -7.02
C ASN A 550 -3.88 -13.86 -6.83
N SER A 551 -3.21 -12.89 -7.46
CA SER A 551 -1.75 -12.69 -7.33
C SER A 551 -1.28 -11.38 -7.96
N LEU A 552 -0.20 -10.80 -7.40
CA LEU A 552 0.59 -9.73 -8.02
C LEU A 552 2.06 -10.13 -8.11
N VAL A 553 2.61 -10.15 -9.33
CA VAL A 553 4.02 -10.45 -9.60
C VAL A 553 4.67 -9.27 -10.31
N ILE A 554 5.76 -8.74 -9.75
CA ILE A 554 6.54 -7.65 -10.33
C ILE A 554 8.01 -8.07 -10.38
N SER A 555 8.64 -7.98 -11.57
CA SER A 555 10.06 -8.32 -11.71
C SER A 555 10.84 -7.45 -12.68
N GLY A 556 12.07 -7.09 -12.37
CA GLY A 556 12.96 -6.37 -13.29
C GLY A 556 12.48 -4.94 -13.58
N SER A 557 11.66 -4.36 -12.71
CA SER A 557 10.94 -3.11 -12.95
C SER A 557 11.57 -1.92 -12.23
N ALA A 558 11.17 -0.70 -12.60
CA ALA A 558 11.49 0.53 -11.90
C ALA A 558 10.19 1.22 -11.50
N ILE A 559 10.01 1.56 -10.22
CA ILE A 559 8.80 2.21 -9.71
C ILE A 559 9.22 3.50 -9.00
N GLY A 560 8.71 4.63 -9.46
CA GLY A 560 8.87 5.92 -8.79
C GLY A 560 9.29 7.09 -9.70
N PRO A 561 9.24 8.33 -9.18
CA PRO A 561 8.74 8.65 -7.84
C PRO A 561 7.21 8.49 -7.74
N THR A 562 6.70 8.05 -6.59
CA THR A 562 5.25 7.95 -6.29
C THR A 562 4.83 8.89 -5.16
N PHE A 563 3.60 9.39 -5.19
CA PHE A 563 3.09 10.30 -4.14
C PHE A 563 2.74 9.57 -2.84
N ALA A 564 2.27 8.32 -2.94
CA ALA A 564 1.91 7.45 -1.83
C ALA A 564 2.81 6.20 -1.87
N ASP A 565 2.23 5.01 -2.04
CA ASP A 565 2.98 3.75 -2.02
C ASP A 565 3.53 3.41 -3.42
N GLY A 566 4.70 2.75 -3.47
CA GLY A 566 5.19 2.14 -4.71
C GLY A 566 4.28 0.97 -5.11
N VAL A 567 4.09 0.04 -4.18
CA VAL A 567 3.17 -1.10 -4.30
C VAL A 567 2.31 -1.23 -3.05
N LEU A 568 1.00 -1.31 -3.22
CA LEU A 568 0.02 -1.60 -2.18
C LEU A 568 -0.70 -2.91 -2.51
N SER A 569 -0.60 -3.91 -1.65
CA SER A 569 -1.29 -5.19 -1.79
C SER A 569 -2.15 -5.45 -0.56
N GLU A 570 -3.46 -5.55 -0.75
CA GLU A 570 -4.42 -5.89 0.30
C GLU A 570 -5.07 -7.22 -0.05
N GLY A 571 -5.03 -8.19 0.86
CA GLY A 571 -5.73 -9.45 0.65
C GLY A 571 -5.15 -10.36 -0.45
N THR A 572 -3.98 -10.03 -1.02
CA THR A 572 -3.46 -10.63 -2.27
C THR A 572 -2.02 -11.11 -2.10
N PRO A 573 -1.65 -12.34 -2.53
CA PRO A 573 -0.25 -12.76 -2.54
C PRO A 573 0.60 -11.86 -3.45
N LEU A 574 1.81 -11.54 -2.98
CA LEU A 574 2.69 -10.56 -3.59
C LEU A 574 4.10 -11.14 -3.79
N ALA A 575 4.61 -11.05 -5.02
CA ALA A 575 6.00 -11.33 -5.35
C ALA A 575 6.65 -10.14 -6.06
N VAL A 576 7.72 -9.59 -5.50
CA VAL A 576 8.49 -8.47 -6.08
C VAL A 576 9.97 -8.82 -6.07
N ALA A 577 10.59 -8.91 -7.24
CA ALA A 577 12.02 -9.21 -7.38
C ALA A 577 12.70 -8.29 -8.39
N ALA A 578 14.02 -8.14 -8.30
CA ALA A 578 14.84 -7.41 -9.27
C ALA A 578 14.32 -5.97 -9.57
N THR A 579 13.62 -5.34 -8.62
CA THR A 579 12.88 -4.09 -8.83
C THR A 579 13.55 -2.92 -8.10
N THR A 580 13.64 -1.78 -8.77
CA THR A 580 14.16 -0.53 -8.19
C THR A 580 13.02 0.41 -7.85
N PHE A 581 12.88 0.75 -6.57
CA PHE A 581 12.02 1.82 -6.08
C PHE A 581 12.85 3.10 -5.99
N GLY A 582 12.71 4.00 -6.96
CA GLY A 582 13.65 5.08 -7.21
C GLY A 582 13.18 6.10 -8.23
N CYS A 583 14.01 7.10 -8.51
CA CYS A 583 13.72 8.12 -9.52
C CYS A 583 14.27 7.69 -10.89
N PRO A 584 13.60 8.07 -12.01
CA PRO A 584 14.00 7.64 -13.35
C PRO A 584 15.38 8.15 -13.78
N THR A 585 15.87 9.25 -13.22
CA THR A 585 17.23 9.76 -13.47
C THR A 585 17.94 10.13 -12.16
N GLY A 586 19.02 9.42 -11.85
CA GLY A 586 19.90 9.74 -10.72
C GLY A 586 19.29 9.46 -9.34
N VAL A 587 19.82 10.17 -8.33
CA VAL A 587 19.35 10.08 -6.95
C VAL A 587 18.15 11.02 -6.77
N CYS A 588 17.09 10.55 -6.12
CA CYS A 588 15.93 11.39 -5.82
C CYS A 588 16.31 12.60 -4.96
N SER A 589 15.76 13.77 -5.27
CA SER A 589 15.87 14.98 -4.44
C SER A 589 14.97 14.95 -3.18
N GLY A 590 14.16 13.90 -3.04
CA GLY A 590 13.24 13.61 -1.93
C GLY A 590 12.96 12.10 -1.86
N PRO A 591 11.93 11.65 -1.12
CA PRO A 591 11.59 10.23 -1.06
C PRO A 591 11.18 9.71 -2.45
N SER A 592 11.64 8.51 -2.82
CA SER A 592 11.20 7.84 -4.05
C SER A 592 9.75 7.35 -3.97
N SER A 593 9.28 7.02 -2.76
CA SER A 593 7.87 6.73 -2.49
C SER A 593 7.37 7.57 -1.33
N GLY A 594 6.27 8.30 -1.54
CA GLY A 594 5.77 9.26 -0.56
C GLY A 594 5.14 8.67 0.71
N ASN A 595 4.88 7.36 0.77
CA ASN A 595 4.54 6.62 2.00
C ASN A 595 5.50 5.43 2.19
N HIS A 596 5.21 4.27 1.59
CA HIS A 596 6.03 3.07 1.66
C HIS A 596 6.56 2.68 0.27
N GLY A 597 7.69 1.97 0.20
CA GLY A 597 8.07 1.29 -1.04
C GLY A 597 7.06 0.19 -1.37
N ILE A 598 6.84 -0.71 -0.40
CA ILE A 598 5.85 -1.79 -0.45
C ILE A 598 5.05 -1.82 0.85
N LEU A 599 3.72 -1.87 0.74
CA LEU A 599 2.80 -2.18 1.83
C LEU A 599 1.97 -3.43 1.46
N ALA A 600 2.12 -4.49 2.26
CA ALA A 600 1.33 -5.72 2.13
C ALA A 600 0.44 -5.95 3.37
N ASP A 601 -0.87 -6.01 3.19
CA ASP A 601 -1.85 -6.23 4.27
C ASP A 601 -2.65 -7.51 4.05
N PHE A 602 -2.41 -8.50 4.90
CA PHE A 602 -3.06 -9.80 4.85
C PHE A 602 -4.20 -9.97 5.88
N ARG A 603 -4.53 -8.93 6.67
CA ARG A 603 -5.53 -9.03 7.76
C ARG A 603 -6.92 -9.46 7.30
N ASN A 604 -7.27 -9.19 6.04
CA ASN A 604 -8.55 -9.53 5.43
C ASN A 604 -8.44 -10.67 4.40
N SER A 605 -7.31 -11.37 4.30
CA SER A 605 -7.08 -12.44 3.32
C SER A 605 -7.57 -13.80 3.84
N GLY A 606 -8.34 -14.55 3.03
CA GLY A 606 -8.44 -16.00 3.20
C GLY A 606 -7.15 -16.66 2.72
N PRO A 607 -6.57 -17.66 3.42
CA PRO A 607 -5.14 -17.97 3.43
C PRO A 607 -4.55 -18.09 2.01
N PRO A 608 -3.79 -17.09 1.54
CA PRO A 608 -3.10 -17.22 0.26
C PRO A 608 -2.03 -18.32 0.32
N THR A 609 -1.95 -19.16 -0.71
CA THR A 609 -1.08 -20.35 -0.72
C THR A 609 0.39 -20.03 -1.06
N THR A 610 0.70 -18.78 -1.47
CA THR A 610 2.04 -18.38 -1.92
C THR A 610 2.66 -17.22 -1.15
N GLY A 611 1.90 -16.59 -0.24
CA GLY A 611 2.42 -15.61 0.75
C GLY A 611 3.00 -14.31 0.17
N LEU A 612 4.03 -13.79 0.87
CA LEU A 612 4.77 -12.57 0.54
C LEU A 612 6.21 -12.92 0.17
N LYS A 613 6.67 -12.50 -1.01
CA LYS A 613 8.05 -12.70 -1.49
C LYS A 613 8.65 -11.40 -1.99
N ILE A 614 9.60 -10.83 -1.25
CA ILE A 614 10.30 -9.61 -1.62
C ILE A 614 11.78 -9.90 -1.78
N GLY A 615 12.21 -9.95 -3.04
CA GLY A 615 13.55 -10.29 -3.46
C GLY A 615 13.65 -11.78 -3.80
N GLY A 616 14.78 -12.38 -3.45
CA GLY A 616 15.02 -13.81 -3.69
C GLY A 616 16.45 -14.20 -3.36
N PRO A 617 16.78 -15.50 -3.38
CA PRO A 617 18.06 -16.00 -2.90
C PRO A 617 19.24 -15.66 -3.82
N ASN A 618 18.99 -15.22 -5.07
CA ASN A 618 20.05 -14.87 -6.01
C ASN A 618 20.28 -13.35 -6.06
N PRO A 619 21.52 -12.89 -6.33
CA PRO A 619 21.80 -11.46 -6.52
C PRO A 619 21.00 -10.79 -7.63
N ALA A 620 20.53 -11.56 -8.63
CA ALA A 620 19.67 -11.07 -9.70
C ALA A 620 18.25 -10.72 -9.20
N ASP A 621 17.80 -11.29 -8.09
CA ASP A 621 16.48 -11.05 -7.51
C ASP A 621 16.45 -9.81 -6.60
N LYS A 622 17.61 -9.17 -6.38
CA LYS A 622 17.79 -8.03 -5.48
C LYS A 622 16.87 -6.86 -5.84
N ASN A 623 16.05 -6.43 -4.89
CA ASN A 623 15.37 -5.14 -4.99
C ASN A 623 16.24 -4.02 -4.40
N THR A 624 16.06 -2.81 -4.92
CA THR A 624 16.74 -1.61 -4.43
C THR A 624 15.72 -0.54 -4.06
N PHE A 625 15.79 0.01 -2.86
CA PHE A 625 14.94 1.09 -2.38
C PHE A 625 15.78 2.35 -2.17
N GLN A 626 15.45 3.44 -2.85
CA GLN A 626 16.14 4.74 -2.79
C GLN A 626 15.38 5.75 -1.92
N GLY A 627 14.73 5.25 -0.87
CA GLY A 627 14.07 6.04 0.17
C GLY A 627 12.55 6.12 0.05
N SER A 628 11.89 6.09 1.21
CA SER A 628 10.43 6.21 1.42
C SER A 628 10.17 7.24 2.53
N VAL A 629 8.93 7.69 2.76
CA VAL A 629 8.62 8.54 3.94
C VAL A 629 8.49 7.73 5.23
N ASN A 630 7.91 6.53 5.15
CA ASN A 630 7.81 5.56 6.23
C ASN A 630 8.69 4.34 5.91
N GLU A 631 8.23 3.11 6.15
CA GLU A 631 9.01 1.90 5.88
C GLU A 631 9.24 1.65 4.38
N ALA A 632 10.39 1.07 4.03
CA ALA A 632 10.63 0.62 2.65
C ALA A 632 9.77 -0.63 2.35
N ILE A 633 9.70 -1.54 3.33
CA ILE A 633 8.86 -2.73 3.29
C ILE A 633 8.05 -2.79 4.58
N ARG A 634 6.73 -2.76 4.45
CA ARG A 634 5.78 -2.97 5.55
C ARG A 634 4.86 -4.13 5.24
N ALA A 635 4.72 -5.06 6.17
CA ALA A 635 3.75 -6.13 6.04
C ALA A 635 3.05 -6.49 7.36
N VAL A 636 1.73 -6.65 7.31
CA VAL A 636 0.87 -6.89 8.48
C VAL A 636 -0.10 -8.06 8.24
N GLY A 637 -0.50 -8.73 9.33
CA GLY A 637 -1.41 -9.88 9.27
C GLY A 637 -0.75 -11.14 8.70
N LEU A 638 0.54 -11.35 8.98
CA LEU A 638 1.37 -12.39 8.34
C LEU A 638 1.15 -13.81 8.86
N ALA A 639 0.29 -14.01 9.87
CA ALA A 639 0.07 -15.32 10.47
C ALA A 639 -0.45 -16.33 9.43
N GLY A 640 0.17 -17.52 9.39
CA GLY A 640 -0.09 -18.57 8.43
C GLY A 640 0.39 -18.28 7.00
N GLN A 641 1.08 -17.16 6.76
CA GLN A 641 1.62 -16.81 5.45
C GLN A 641 3.10 -17.17 5.34
N PRO A 642 3.54 -17.81 4.24
CA PRO A 642 4.96 -17.84 3.90
C PRO A 642 5.47 -16.41 3.67
N VAL A 643 6.56 -16.01 4.33
CA VAL A 643 7.14 -14.67 4.19
C VAL A 643 8.64 -14.80 3.87
N ASP A 644 9.01 -14.48 2.64
CA ASP A 644 10.40 -14.47 2.17
C ASP A 644 10.84 -13.05 1.84
N ILE A 645 11.74 -12.48 2.65
CA ILE A 645 12.34 -11.15 2.45
C ILE A 645 13.85 -11.32 2.32
N GLU A 646 14.36 -11.35 1.09
CA GLU A 646 15.74 -11.74 0.82
C GLU A 646 16.49 -10.76 -0.10
N ASN A 647 17.77 -10.51 0.20
CA ASN A 647 18.72 -9.78 -0.64
C ASN A 647 18.26 -8.38 -1.09
N ASN A 648 17.49 -7.67 -0.26
CA ASN A 648 17.05 -6.31 -0.57
C ASN A 648 18.12 -5.29 -0.12
N ALA A 649 18.35 -4.25 -0.93
CA ALA A 649 19.15 -3.09 -0.53
C ALA A 649 18.26 -1.88 -0.28
N ILE A 650 18.24 -1.41 0.95
CA ILE A 650 17.49 -0.24 1.38
C ILE A 650 18.51 0.86 1.67
N GLN A 651 18.58 1.86 0.79
CA GLN A 651 19.50 2.99 0.90
C GLN A 651 18.74 4.26 1.21
N THR A 652 19.27 5.05 2.16
CA THR A 652 18.79 6.41 2.43
C THR A 652 17.28 6.48 2.46
N ALA A 653 16.69 5.57 3.22
CA ALA A 653 15.37 5.77 3.75
C ALA A 653 15.48 6.93 4.76
N GLY A 654 15.70 8.15 4.25
CA GLY A 654 16.21 9.27 5.04
C GLY A 654 17.27 10.15 4.39
N ALA A 655 16.98 10.76 3.23
CA ALA A 655 17.35 12.18 3.14
C ALA A 655 16.65 12.91 4.30
N ILE A 656 17.14 14.08 4.75
CA ILE A 656 16.47 14.87 5.79
C ILE A 656 14.94 14.91 5.51
N GLY A 657 14.14 14.16 6.26
CA GLY A 657 12.69 13.95 6.01
C GLY A 657 12.22 12.63 5.34
N SER A 658 13.01 11.54 5.31
CA SER A 658 12.57 10.21 4.81
C SER A 658 12.86 9.06 5.80
N ALA A 659 12.12 7.95 5.66
CA ALA A 659 11.77 6.90 6.64
C ALA A 659 11.77 7.36 8.09
N GLY A 660 10.68 8.00 8.48
CA GLY A 660 10.35 8.24 9.89
C GLY A 660 10.14 6.95 10.71
N SER A 661 10.44 5.76 10.16
CA SER A 661 10.23 4.43 10.75
C SER A 661 11.33 3.43 10.34
N ALA A 662 11.16 2.14 10.67
CA ALA A 662 12.07 1.04 10.33
C ALA A 662 12.24 0.85 8.81
N GLY A 663 13.37 0.30 8.37
CA GLY A 663 13.56 -0.05 6.95
C GLY A 663 12.62 -1.18 6.53
N ILE A 664 12.55 -2.21 7.37
CA ILE A 664 11.63 -3.35 7.22
C ILE A 664 10.81 -3.50 8.50
N TYR A 665 9.48 -3.57 8.36
CA TYR A 665 8.57 -3.84 9.48
C TYR A 665 7.59 -4.97 9.13
N LEU A 666 7.69 -6.07 9.85
CA LEU A 666 6.85 -7.25 9.72
C LEU A 666 6.06 -7.50 11.01
N GLN A 667 4.74 -7.69 10.91
CA GLN A 667 3.87 -7.96 12.05
C GLN A 667 3.18 -9.34 11.94
N GLY A 668 3.39 -10.17 12.96
CA GLY A 668 2.74 -11.47 13.12
C GLY A 668 3.29 -12.59 12.24
N ALA A 669 4.57 -12.57 11.90
CA ALA A 669 5.18 -13.57 11.01
C ALA A 669 5.51 -14.88 11.75
N ASP A 670 5.02 -16.02 11.26
CA ASP A 670 5.26 -17.37 11.80
C ASP A 670 6.05 -18.30 10.86
N ALA A 671 6.09 -18.00 9.56
CA ALA A 671 6.91 -18.71 8.56
C ALA A 671 7.85 -17.73 7.82
N LEU A 672 8.81 -17.16 8.57
CA LEU A 672 9.69 -16.09 8.09
C LEU A 672 11.06 -16.58 7.60
N THR A 673 11.40 -16.23 6.37
CA THR A 673 12.77 -16.14 5.85
C THR A 673 13.14 -14.65 5.73
N LEU A 674 14.17 -14.21 6.45
CA LEU A 674 14.67 -12.84 6.42
C LEU A 674 16.20 -12.87 6.26
N LYS A 675 16.69 -12.77 5.02
CA LYS A 675 18.09 -13.10 4.72
C LYS A 675 18.81 -12.08 3.83
N GLY A 676 20.03 -11.72 4.22
CA GLY A 676 20.93 -10.95 3.35
C GLY A 676 20.43 -9.53 3.00
N ASN A 677 19.51 -8.97 3.78
CA ASN A 677 19.02 -7.61 3.55
C ASN A 677 20.04 -6.59 4.07
N ASP A 678 20.30 -5.56 3.29
CA ASP A 678 21.22 -4.47 3.64
C ASP A 678 20.42 -3.18 3.87
N VAL A 679 20.35 -2.72 5.12
CA VAL A 679 19.53 -1.59 5.55
C VAL A 679 20.42 -0.43 5.99
N VAL A 680 20.43 0.66 5.23
CA VAL A 680 21.32 1.81 5.47
C VAL A 680 20.52 3.10 5.65
N GLY A 681 20.78 3.79 6.76
CA GLY A 681 20.24 5.13 7.02
C GLY A 681 18.74 5.18 7.30
N SER A 682 18.12 4.09 7.76
CA SER A 682 16.68 4.02 8.09
C SER A 682 16.39 4.48 9.52
N GLY A 683 15.19 5.02 9.76
CA GLY A 683 14.73 5.34 11.11
C GLY A 683 15.50 6.47 11.79
N THR A 684 16.12 7.38 11.04
CA THR A 684 16.96 8.48 11.55
C THR A 684 16.20 9.78 11.76
N GLY A 685 14.86 9.72 11.80
CA GLY A 685 14.00 10.88 12.07
C GLY A 685 14.11 11.40 13.51
N THR A 686 13.17 12.27 13.92
CA THR A 686 13.12 12.79 15.31
C THR A 686 12.90 11.71 16.36
N LEU A 687 12.25 10.61 15.96
CA LEU A 687 12.10 9.38 16.73
C LEU A 687 12.93 8.31 16.03
N HIS A 688 13.85 7.67 16.76
CA HIS A 688 14.72 6.64 16.18
C HIS A 688 14.02 5.27 16.12
N TYR A 689 14.12 4.59 14.99
CA TYR A 689 13.57 3.24 14.80
C TYR A 689 14.66 2.21 14.53
N PRO A 690 14.41 0.91 14.81
CA PRO A 690 15.31 -0.16 14.41
C PRO A 690 15.39 -0.29 12.89
N ALA A 691 16.51 -0.80 12.40
CA ALA A 691 16.68 -1.12 10.98
C ALA A 691 15.60 -2.11 10.51
N ILE A 692 15.34 -3.13 11.33
CA ILE A 692 14.30 -4.13 11.11
C ILE A 692 13.47 -4.30 12.38
N TRP A 693 12.15 -4.29 12.26
CA TRP A 693 11.22 -4.56 13.37
C TRP A 693 10.36 -5.78 13.06
N LEU A 694 10.43 -6.78 13.94
CA LEU A 694 9.64 -8.00 13.90
C LEU A 694 8.67 -8.03 15.09
N ASP A 695 7.46 -7.53 14.88
CA ASP A 695 6.41 -7.40 15.90
C ASP A 695 5.62 -8.71 16.02
N GLY A 696 5.91 -9.49 17.07
CA GLY A 696 5.22 -10.75 17.37
C GLY A 696 5.57 -11.89 16.40
N VAL A 697 6.83 -12.31 16.38
CA VAL A 697 7.25 -13.49 15.60
C VAL A 697 6.90 -14.81 16.29
N SER A 698 6.77 -15.88 15.52
CA SER A 698 6.58 -17.24 16.03
C SER A 698 7.56 -18.22 15.39
N HIS A 699 8.12 -19.14 16.18
CA HIS A 699 9.09 -20.15 15.73
C HIS A 699 10.28 -19.56 14.93
N ALA A 700 10.66 -18.33 15.27
CA ALA A 700 11.71 -17.59 14.58
C ALA A 700 13.07 -18.31 14.70
N ASP A 701 13.77 -18.45 13.58
CA ASP A 701 15.01 -19.21 13.50
C ASP A 701 16.18 -18.30 13.10
N PHE A 702 16.81 -17.72 14.13
CA PHE A 702 17.97 -16.83 14.03
C PHE A 702 19.29 -17.54 13.69
N ASN A 703 19.28 -18.87 13.59
CA ASN A 703 20.46 -19.66 13.20
C ASN A 703 20.41 -20.09 11.72
N GLY A 704 19.35 -19.73 10.98
CA GLY A 704 19.22 -20.09 9.56
C GLY A 704 18.38 -19.07 8.77
N PRO A 705 17.04 -19.21 8.72
CA PRO A 705 16.13 -18.33 7.97
C PRO A 705 16.27 -16.83 8.28
N ILE A 706 16.60 -16.45 9.52
CA ILE A 706 16.87 -15.06 9.89
C ILE A 706 18.38 -14.88 10.04
N SER A 707 19.07 -14.51 8.95
CA SER A 707 20.54 -14.44 8.97
C SER A 707 21.14 -13.48 7.94
N GLY A 708 22.37 -13.04 8.18
CA GLY A 708 23.14 -12.26 7.21
C GLY A 708 22.59 -10.86 6.91
N ASN A 709 21.63 -10.36 7.70
CA ASN A 709 21.10 -9.01 7.53
C ASN A 709 22.12 -7.99 8.06
N THR A 710 22.45 -7.01 7.24
CA THR A 710 23.43 -5.96 7.54
C THR A 710 22.75 -4.60 7.67
N GLY A 711 23.41 -3.70 8.40
CA GLY A 711 23.02 -2.31 8.38
C GLY A 711 24.12 -1.36 8.84
N MET A 712 23.91 -0.09 8.52
CA MET A 712 24.82 1.00 8.86
C MET A 712 24.03 2.31 9.00
N SER A 713 24.42 3.15 9.96
CA SER A 713 23.87 4.50 10.15
C SER A 713 22.34 4.56 10.36
N ASN A 714 21.72 3.48 10.82
CA ASN A 714 20.30 3.44 11.17
C ASN A 714 20.04 4.12 12.54
N GLY A 715 18.79 4.52 12.80
CA GLY A 715 18.37 5.07 14.09
C GLY A 715 18.74 4.15 15.26
N LEU A 716 18.39 2.87 15.14
CA LEU A 716 18.99 1.78 15.90
C LEU A 716 19.47 0.72 14.91
N ASN A 717 20.76 0.39 14.92
CA ASN A 717 21.34 -0.60 14.01
C ASN A 717 21.08 -2.04 14.49
N ALA A 718 19.80 -2.38 14.62
CA ALA A 718 19.34 -3.61 15.26
C ALA A 718 18.13 -4.23 14.54
N ILE A 719 17.94 -5.52 14.77
CA ILE A 719 16.67 -6.23 14.63
C ILE A 719 15.98 -6.18 16.00
N ALA A 720 14.86 -5.46 16.10
CA ALA A 720 14.02 -5.46 17.29
C ALA A 720 12.93 -6.53 17.15
N PHE A 721 12.73 -7.35 18.18
CA PHE A 721 11.74 -8.43 18.14
C PHE A 721 11.22 -8.88 19.51
N HIS A 722 10.05 -9.52 19.48
CA HIS A 722 9.48 -10.31 20.56
C HIS A 722 8.62 -11.44 19.99
N GLY A 723 8.14 -12.34 20.84
CA GLY A 723 7.35 -13.51 20.46
C GLY A 723 8.07 -14.81 20.80
N ASP A 724 8.19 -15.72 19.84
CA ASP A 724 8.79 -17.04 20.02
C ASP A 724 9.91 -17.31 18.99
N SER A 725 10.97 -17.96 19.46
CA SER A 725 12.13 -18.36 18.67
C SER A 725 12.53 -19.79 18.99
N LYS A 726 13.27 -20.44 18.08
CA LYS A 726 13.91 -21.74 18.34
C LYS A 726 15.14 -21.54 19.25
N ALA A 727 16.29 -22.11 18.89
CA ALA A 727 17.55 -21.73 19.52
C ALA A 727 17.94 -20.29 19.12
N LEU A 728 18.49 -19.54 20.07
CA LEU A 728 18.95 -18.16 19.89
C LEU A 728 20.39 -18.03 20.38
N ALA A 729 21.31 -17.72 19.45
CA ALA A 729 22.62 -17.19 19.81
C ALA A 729 22.52 -15.67 19.80
N TRP A 730 22.84 -15.03 20.92
CA TRP A 730 22.74 -13.58 21.02
C TRP A 730 23.75 -12.90 20.10
N GLN A 731 23.32 -11.80 19.48
CA GLN A 731 24.19 -10.96 18.68
C GLN A 731 24.11 -9.52 19.17
N THR A 732 25.23 -9.02 19.70
CA THR A 732 25.32 -7.66 20.20
C THR A 732 25.26 -6.64 19.06
N ILE A 733 24.52 -5.56 19.29
CA ILE A 733 24.40 -4.43 18.35
C ILE A 733 25.77 -3.82 18.11
N ALA A 734 26.07 -3.46 16.87
CA ALA A 734 27.31 -2.79 16.47
C ALA A 734 27.00 -1.53 15.63
N ALA A 735 27.97 -0.63 15.49
CA ALA A 735 27.81 0.60 14.72
C ALA A 735 27.57 0.37 13.22
N GLY A 736 27.99 -0.79 12.70
CA GLY A 736 27.80 -1.21 11.32
C GLY A 736 28.12 -2.69 11.13
N GLY A 737 27.74 -3.27 9.99
CA GLY A 737 27.92 -4.69 9.69
C GLY A 737 26.65 -5.49 9.96
N LEU A 738 26.77 -6.70 10.51
CA LEU A 738 25.60 -7.53 10.84
C LEU A 738 24.73 -6.83 11.91
N LEU A 739 23.42 -6.84 11.71
CA LEU A 739 22.47 -6.24 12.66
C LEU A 739 22.42 -7.07 13.96
N GLY A 740 22.63 -6.42 15.10
CA GLY A 740 22.45 -7.06 16.42
C GLY A 740 21.00 -7.09 16.87
N TYR A 741 20.76 -7.66 18.04
CA TYR A 741 19.43 -7.98 18.54
C TYR A 741 18.98 -7.05 19.68
N LEU A 742 17.68 -6.79 19.73
CA LEU A 742 17.00 -6.04 20.78
C LEU A 742 15.66 -6.69 21.07
N VAL A 743 15.36 -6.93 22.34
CA VAL A 743 14.07 -7.51 22.74
C VAL A 743 13.12 -6.39 23.17
N ASP A 744 11.99 -6.24 22.48
CA ASP A 744 11.01 -5.18 22.73
C ASP A 744 9.79 -5.65 23.56
N GLY A 745 9.72 -6.93 23.92
CA GLY A 745 8.62 -7.52 24.69
C GLY A 745 8.93 -8.93 25.24
N ASN A 746 7.89 -9.73 25.48
CA ASN A 746 8.08 -11.11 25.95
C ASN A 746 8.75 -11.97 24.87
N LEU A 747 9.75 -12.76 25.27
CA LEU A 747 10.46 -13.67 24.37
C LEU A 747 10.42 -15.09 24.93
N LEU A 748 9.90 -16.04 24.14
CA LEU A 748 10.10 -17.47 24.35
C LEU A 748 11.24 -17.95 23.45
N VAL A 749 12.18 -18.68 24.04
CA VAL A 749 13.27 -19.39 23.34
C VAL A 749 13.02 -20.87 23.54
N ASP A 750 12.39 -21.51 22.55
CA ASP A 750 12.17 -22.95 22.49
C ASP A 750 13.42 -23.67 21.97
N GLY A 751 14.46 -23.66 22.81
CA GLY A 751 15.79 -24.16 22.46
C GLY A 751 16.89 -23.56 23.33
N ASN A 752 18.13 -23.67 22.87
CA ASN A 752 19.27 -23.13 23.61
C ASN A 752 19.32 -21.61 23.46
N PHE A 753 19.52 -20.90 24.57
CA PHE A 753 19.83 -19.47 24.58
C PHE A 753 21.30 -19.27 24.96
N MET A 754 22.10 -18.72 24.04
CA MET A 754 23.55 -18.58 24.22
C MET A 754 23.99 -17.11 24.17
N LEU A 755 24.77 -16.68 25.17
CA LEU A 755 25.44 -15.37 25.18
C LEU A 755 26.95 -15.56 25.41
N ALA A 756 27.75 -15.00 24.51
CA ALA A 756 29.19 -15.05 24.53
C ALA A 756 29.81 -13.88 25.32
N THR A 757 31.14 -13.90 25.45
CA THR A 757 31.88 -12.87 26.19
C THR A 757 31.82 -11.53 25.50
N GLY A 758 31.44 -10.50 26.27
CA GLY A 758 31.21 -9.15 25.78
C GLY A 758 29.81 -8.91 25.23
N ASP A 759 28.92 -9.91 25.25
CA ASP A 759 27.57 -9.71 24.78
C ASP A 759 26.77 -8.76 25.67
N TYR A 760 26.01 -7.87 25.02
CA TYR A 760 25.12 -6.92 25.66
C TYR A 760 23.70 -7.12 25.14
N ALA A 761 22.80 -7.54 26.03
CA ALA A 761 21.42 -7.89 25.72
C ALA A 761 20.42 -6.93 26.38
N PRO A 762 20.03 -5.85 25.68
CA PRO A 762 19.03 -4.92 26.20
C PRO A 762 17.61 -5.42 25.95
N VAL A 763 16.78 -5.31 26.99
CA VAL A 763 15.37 -5.71 27.00
C VAL A 763 14.52 -4.51 27.38
N LEU A 764 13.52 -4.17 26.56
CA LEU A 764 12.62 -3.05 26.85
C LEU A 764 11.65 -3.38 27.99
N ALA A 765 11.00 -4.52 27.89
CA ALA A 765 9.94 -5.00 28.78
C ALA A 765 9.71 -6.50 28.58
N GLY A 766 8.95 -7.13 29.47
CA GLY A 766 8.60 -8.55 29.35
C GLY A 766 9.67 -9.51 29.89
N THR A 767 9.34 -10.79 29.90
CA THR A 767 10.20 -11.88 30.43
C THR A 767 10.84 -12.64 29.28
N ILE A 768 12.11 -13.04 29.43
CA ILE A 768 12.73 -14.02 28.54
C ILE A 768 12.55 -15.41 29.17
N THR A 769 11.78 -16.26 28.50
CA THR A 769 11.54 -17.64 28.91
C THR A 769 12.37 -18.57 28.03
N VAL A 770 13.15 -19.46 28.63
CA VAL A 770 13.88 -20.51 27.92
C VAL A 770 13.19 -21.83 28.22
N GLN A 771 12.71 -22.52 27.19
CA GLN A 771 12.02 -23.81 27.29
C GLN A 771 12.67 -24.84 26.38
N ASN A 772 12.62 -26.12 26.77
CA ASN A 772 13.17 -27.27 26.02
C ASN A 772 14.68 -27.21 25.72
N GLY A 773 15.39 -26.19 26.21
CA GLY A 773 16.83 -26.00 26.04
C GLY A 773 17.49 -25.32 27.23
N THR A 774 18.79 -25.02 27.10
CA THR A 774 19.62 -24.47 28.17
C THR A 774 19.99 -23.02 27.91
N LEU A 775 19.99 -22.19 28.96
CA LEU A 775 20.74 -20.94 28.96
C LEU A 775 22.23 -21.20 29.21
N THR A 776 23.09 -20.69 28.33
CA THR A 776 24.54 -20.60 28.55
C THR A 776 25.01 -19.17 28.34
N SER A 777 25.47 -18.50 29.40
CA SER A 777 25.98 -17.13 29.35
C SER A 777 27.40 -17.06 29.91
N THR A 778 28.32 -16.45 29.17
CA THR A 778 29.71 -16.27 29.63
C THR A 778 30.18 -14.84 29.41
N GLY A 779 30.36 -14.05 30.46
CA GLY A 779 30.90 -12.69 30.34
C GLY A 779 29.96 -11.71 29.65
N ALA A 780 28.64 -11.92 29.75
CA ALA A 780 27.61 -11.12 29.10
C ALA A 780 26.79 -10.29 30.11
N GLU A 781 26.17 -9.21 29.65
CA GLU A 781 25.26 -8.38 30.43
C GLU A 781 23.85 -8.40 29.83
N LEU A 782 22.85 -8.79 30.64
CA LEU A 782 21.43 -8.68 30.32
C LEU A 782 20.81 -7.58 31.18
N THR A 783 20.17 -6.59 30.56
CA THR A 783 19.75 -5.37 31.27
C THR A 783 18.59 -4.65 30.59
N SER A 784 18.06 -3.64 31.27
CA SER A 784 17.06 -2.72 30.75
C SER A 784 17.57 -1.95 29.53
N LEU A 785 16.76 -1.84 28.48
CA LEU A 785 17.05 -0.98 27.33
C LEU A 785 17.22 0.49 27.73
N LYS A 786 16.70 0.91 28.89
CA LYS A 786 16.90 2.26 29.45
C LYS A 786 18.30 2.49 30.02
N ALA A 787 19.15 1.47 30.13
CA ALA A 787 20.52 1.62 30.62
C ALA A 787 21.43 2.39 29.64
N MET A 788 21.07 2.46 28.35
CA MET A 788 21.68 3.33 27.34
C MET A 788 23.20 3.21 27.20
N THR A 789 23.76 2.00 27.36
CA THR A 789 25.20 1.80 27.17
C THR A 789 25.52 1.74 25.67
N LEU A 790 26.67 2.31 25.29
CA LEU A 790 27.17 2.15 23.92
C LEU A 790 27.37 0.66 23.62
N PRO A 791 26.98 0.19 22.42
CA PRO A 791 26.61 0.96 21.22
C PRO A 791 25.09 1.15 20.99
N VAL A 792 24.24 1.09 22.02
CA VAL A 792 22.77 1.17 21.88
C VAL A 792 22.23 2.51 22.38
N PRO A 793 22.20 3.58 21.54
CA PRO A 793 21.66 4.88 21.92
C PRO A 793 20.11 4.87 21.91
N SER A 794 19.51 4.07 22.79
CA SER A 794 18.06 3.83 22.83
C SER A 794 17.24 5.08 23.18
N CYS A 795 17.82 6.07 23.87
CA CYS A 795 17.09 7.29 24.22
C CYS A 795 16.71 8.14 22.99
N GLY A 796 15.42 8.47 22.90
CA GLY A 796 14.85 9.14 21.72
C GLY A 796 14.44 8.16 20.62
N SER A 797 14.54 6.85 20.86
CA SER A 797 13.93 5.85 20.01
C SER A 797 12.44 5.69 20.28
N VAL A 798 11.74 4.98 19.38
CA VAL A 798 10.35 4.55 19.54
C VAL A 798 10.12 3.73 20.82
N PHE A 799 11.15 3.01 21.28
CA PHE A 799 11.10 2.17 22.47
C PHE A 799 11.36 2.94 23.76
N VAL A 800 12.26 3.93 23.73
CA VAL A 800 12.62 4.75 24.89
C VAL A 800 12.48 6.24 24.52
N PRO A 801 11.23 6.73 24.36
CA PRO A 801 10.97 8.10 23.97
C PRO A 801 11.37 9.07 25.09
N ARG A 802 11.79 10.29 24.70
CA ARG A 802 12.10 11.36 25.66
C ARG A 802 10.82 11.91 26.25
N ALA A 803 10.71 11.89 27.57
CA ALA A 803 9.65 12.59 28.30
C ALA A 803 10.14 14.01 28.62
N SER A 804 9.48 15.03 28.06
CA SER A 804 9.87 16.45 28.24
C SER A 804 11.35 16.73 27.90
N GLY A 805 11.89 16.04 26.89
CA GLY A 805 13.29 16.18 26.44
C GLY A 805 14.31 15.35 27.24
N VAL A 806 13.88 14.65 28.31
CA VAL A 806 14.76 13.84 29.16
C VAL A 806 14.53 12.35 28.94
N CYS A 807 15.60 11.57 29.00
CA CYS A 807 15.54 10.12 28.88
C CYS A 807 14.97 9.49 30.17
N PRO A 808 14.07 8.50 30.08
CA PRO A 808 13.62 7.74 31.25
C PRO A 808 14.80 7.11 32.00
N ALA A 809 14.82 7.24 33.32
CA ALA A 809 15.82 6.58 34.17
C ALA A 809 15.58 5.05 34.22
N THR A 810 16.65 4.29 34.45
CA THR A 810 16.55 2.86 34.76
C THR A 810 15.90 2.65 36.11
N THR A 811 15.02 1.65 36.21
CA THR A 811 14.36 1.28 37.46
C THR A 811 14.31 -0.23 37.63
N PRO A 812 14.41 -0.76 38.87
CA PRO A 812 14.10 -2.17 39.14
C PRO A 812 12.73 -2.55 38.57
N GLY A 813 12.66 -3.67 37.84
CA GLY A 813 11.42 -4.11 37.19
C GLY A 813 11.17 -3.51 35.80
N ASP A 814 12.17 -2.86 35.19
CA ASP A 814 12.07 -2.40 33.80
C ASP A 814 11.74 -3.53 32.82
N TRP A 815 12.19 -4.76 33.13
CA TRP A 815 11.85 -5.98 32.41
C TRP A 815 11.60 -7.13 33.38
N GLY A 816 11.03 -8.24 32.93
CA GLY A 816 10.56 -9.33 33.78
C GLY A 816 11.65 -10.21 34.38
N GLY A 817 12.81 -10.31 33.72
CA GLY A 817 13.89 -11.21 34.08
C GLY A 817 13.93 -12.50 33.26
N LEU A 818 14.64 -13.50 33.76
CA LEU A 818 14.76 -14.81 33.13
C LEU A 818 13.84 -15.84 33.79
N ASN A 819 13.15 -16.62 32.97
CA ASN A 819 12.43 -17.83 33.39
C ASN A 819 13.05 -19.03 32.68
N LEU A 820 13.70 -19.92 33.42
CA LEU A 820 14.53 -20.97 32.83
C LEU A 820 13.89 -22.35 32.98
N ASP A 821 14.12 -23.20 31.98
CA ASP A 821 13.66 -24.60 31.99
C ASP A 821 14.28 -25.35 33.18
N ALA A 822 13.42 -25.74 34.11
CA ALA A 822 13.79 -26.49 35.30
C ALA A 822 14.34 -27.89 34.95
N GLY A 823 13.97 -28.50 33.82
CA GLY A 823 14.48 -29.81 33.39
C GLY A 823 15.89 -29.78 32.79
N LYS A 824 16.54 -28.61 32.69
CA LYS A 824 17.78 -28.41 31.94
C LYS A 824 18.89 -27.82 32.82
N ALA A 825 20.15 -27.94 32.36
CA ALA A 825 21.32 -27.40 33.06
C ALA A 825 21.64 -25.98 32.56
N ASN A 826 21.22 -24.97 33.31
CA ASN A 826 21.44 -23.56 32.98
C ASN A 826 22.71 -23.02 33.64
N GLN A 827 23.51 -22.26 32.89
CA GLN A 827 24.83 -21.82 33.32
C GLN A 827 25.09 -20.35 33.00
N LEU A 828 25.52 -19.59 34.00
CA LEU A 828 26.02 -18.23 33.83
C LEU A 828 27.40 -18.10 34.50
N THR A 829 28.38 -17.60 33.76
CA THR A 829 29.77 -17.45 34.21
C THR A 829 30.27 -16.05 33.93
N ASN A 830 30.71 -15.30 34.94
CA ASN A 830 31.17 -13.90 34.80
C ASN A 830 30.11 -12.97 34.17
N SER A 831 28.82 -13.31 34.26
CA SER A 831 27.73 -12.55 33.64
C SER A 831 27.05 -11.58 34.62
N ALA A 832 26.28 -10.64 34.09
CA ALA A 832 25.52 -9.66 34.88
C ALA A 832 24.05 -9.60 34.44
N LEU A 833 23.14 -9.58 35.41
CA LEU A 833 21.71 -9.29 35.21
C LEU A 833 21.32 -8.06 36.02
N ARG A 834 20.61 -7.12 35.40
CA ARG A 834 20.28 -5.84 36.05
C ARG A 834 18.86 -5.37 35.75
N TYR A 835 18.24 -4.70 36.72
CA TYR A 835 16.95 -4.01 36.57
C TYR A 835 15.75 -4.91 36.23
N ALA A 836 15.85 -6.20 36.51
CA ALA A 836 14.77 -7.16 36.28
C ALA A 836 13.67 -7.07 37.37
N GLY A 837 12.51 -7.65 37.11
CA GLY A 837 11.46 -7.88 38.11
C GLY A 837 11.95 -8.90 39.12
N THR A 838 12.17 -10.13 38.66
CA THR A 838 12.93 -11.17 39.37
C THR A 838 14.16 -11.49 38.52
N GLY A 839 15.36 -11.60 39.08
CA GLY A 839 16.56 -11.84 38.25
C GLY A 839 16.47 -13.15 37.46
N ILE A 840 16.37 -14.28 38.19
CA ILE A 840 16.19 -15.61 37.63
C ILE A 840 15.06 -16.33 38.36
N SER A 841 14.14 -16.92 37.60
CA SER A 841 13.06 -17.77 38.09
C SER A 841 13.16 -19.17 37.48
N MET A 842 12.90 -20.19 38.31
CA MET A 842 12.89 -21.59 37.90
C MET A 842 11.80 -22.38 38.62
N GLY A 843 11.05 -23.18 37.87
CA GLY A 843 10.06 -24.09 38.40
C GLY A 843 10.66 -25.39 38.95
N THR A 844 9.79 -26.36 39.24
CA THR A 844 10.17 -27.71 39.68
C THR A 844 10.55 -28.56 38.46
N PRO A 845 11.67 -29.31 38.49
CA PRO A 845 12.13 -30.08 37.33
C PRO A 845 11.18 -31.24 37.02
N THR A 846 10.82 -31.43 35.75
CA THR A 846 10.09 -32.60 35.26
C THR A 846 11.05 -33.53 34.50
N GLY A 847 11.21 -34.79 34.93
CA GLY A 847 12.05 -35.79 34.24
C GLY A 847 13.33 -36.23 34.98
N ALA A 848 14.33 -36.72 34.21
CA ALA A 848 15.59 -37.25 34.74
C ALA A 848 16.39 -36.16 35.47
N ARG A 849 16.74 -36.40 36.73
CA ARG A 849 17.30 -35.38 37.62
C ARG A 849 18.76 -35.04 37.25
N LEU A 850 19.06 -33.75 37.16
CA LEU A 850 20.41 -33.22 36.92
C LEU A 850 21.11 -32.91 38.24
N ALA A 851 22.45 -33.04 38.27
CA ALA A 851 23.24 -32.72 39.46
C ALA A 851 23.01 -31.29 39.96
N GLN A 852 22.88 -30.34 39.03
CA GLN A 852 22.46 -28.97 39.26
C GLN A 852 21.64 -28.48 38.06
N ASN A 853 20.57 -27.72 38.32
CA ASN A 853 19.72 -27.14 37.29
C ASN A 853 20.12 -25.68 36.99
N LEU A 854 20.70 -25.00 37.97
CA LEU A 854 21.28 -23.66 37.81
C LEU A 854 22.70 -23.62 38.39
N THR A 855 23.67 -23.23 37.56
CA THR A 855 25.05 -22.97 37.99
C THR A 855 25.44 -21.54 37.70
N LEU A 856 25.78 -20.79 38.74
CA LEU A 856 26.26 -19.41 38.66
C LEU A 856 27.70 -19.33 39.15
N THR A 857 28.63 -18.93 38.28
CA THR A 857 30.03 -18.71 38.65
C THR A 857 30.37 -17.24 38.46
N ASN A 858 30.77 -16.55 39.52
CA ASN A 858 31.11 -15.12 39.49
C ASN A 858 30.07 -14.24 38.77
N THR A 859 28.78 -14.56 38.93
CA THR A 859 27.67 -13.85 38.28
C THR A 859 27.14 -12.76 39.21
N SER A 860 26.76 -11.62 38.65
CA SER A 860 26.13 -10.52 39.40
C SER A 860 24.66 -10.35 39.05
N ILE A 861 23.81 -10.16 40.06
CA ILE A 861 22.38 -9.90 39.88
C ILE A 861 22.04 -8.69 40.75
N THR A 862 21.64 -7.58 40.11
CA THR A 862 21.50 -6.31 40.83
C THR A 862 20.26 -5.51 40.45
N ASN A 863 19.75 -4.73 41.40
CA ASN A 863 18.63 -3.81 41.21
C ASN A 863 17.35 -4.53 40.74
N THR A 864 16.97 -5.65 41.37
CA THR A 864 15.72 -6.35 41.06
C THR A 864 14.53 -5.80 41.86
N ALA A 865 13.32 -5.79 41.28
CA ALA A 865 12.12 -5.33 42.00
C ALA A 865 11.64 -6.33 43.07
N ALA A 866 11.94 -7.61 42.87
CA ALA A 866 11.64 -8.73 43.76
C ALA A 866 12.93 -9.53 44.01
N ASP A 867 12.89 -10.87 43.86
CA ASP A 867 14.00 -11.74 44.20
C ASP A 867 15.16 -11.62 43.19
N GLY A 868 16.39 -11.74 43.65
CA GLY A 868 17.54 -11.96 42.76
C GLY A 868 17.42 -13.33 42.06
N ILE A 869 17.17 -14.38 42.85
CA ILE A 869 16.85 -15.73 42.36
C ILE A 869 15.62 -16.26 43.11
N SER A 870 14.68 -16.86 42.38
CA SER A 870 13.54 -17.59 42.92
C SER A 870 13.45 -18.97 42.25
N SER A 871 13.97 -20.01 42.90
CA SER A 871 14.12 -21.35 42.30
C SER A 871 13.41 -22.43 43.09
N HIS A 872 12.67 -23.29 42.38
CA HIS A 872 12.16 -24.57 42.88
C HIS A 872 13.01 -25.77 42.42
N SER A 873 14.26 -25.50 42.05
CA SER A 873 15.24 -26.46 41.55
C SER A 873 16.59 -26.31 42.27
N PRO A 874 17.41 -27.37 42.37
CA PRO A 874 18.78 -27.30 42.88
C PRO A 874 19.67 -26.24 42.19
N VAL A 875 20.44 -25.51 43.00
CA VAL A 875 21.30 -24.39 42.56
C VAL A 875 22.72 -24.55 43.10
N SER A 876 23.71 -24.20 42.28
CA SER A 876 25.12 -24.02 42.64
C SER A 876 25.56 -22.59 42.34
N ILE A 877 26.05 -21.86 43.34
CA ILE A 877 26.61 -20.51 43.19
C ILE A 877 28.02 -20.49 43.78
N SER A 878 28.99 -20.03 42.99
CA SER A 878 30.38 -19.83 43.40
C SER A 878 30.83 -18.42 43.06
N GLY A 879 31.10 -17.60 44.06
CA GLY A 879 31.42 -16.18 43.90
C GLY A 879 30.21 -15.32 43.51
N GLY A 880 30.48 -14.14 42.94
CA GLY A 880 29.45 -13.24 42.42
C GLY A 880 28.89 -12.26 43.46
N ALA A 881 28.02 -11.36 42.97
CA ALA A 881 27.48 -10.25 43.77
C ALA A 881 25.98 -10.05 43.52
N PHE A 882 25.20 -10.01 44.60
CA PHE A 882 23.78 -9.74 44.59
C PHE A 882 23.55 -8.42 45.31
N SER A 883 22.92 -7.43 44.67
CA SER A 883 22.69 -6.16 45.37
C SER A 883 21.42 -5.42 45.00
N ASN A 884 20.85 -4.71 45.98
CA ASN A 884 19.62 -3.92 45.82
C ASN A 884 18.44 -4.75 45.28
N ASN A 885 18.16 -5.90 45.90
CA ASN A 885 17.05 -6.78 45.50
C ASN A 885 15.83 -6.49 46.37
N GLY A 886 14.67 -6.23 45.77
CA GLY A 886 13.48 -5.74 46.48
C GLY A 886 12.88 -6.70 47.51
N THR A 887 13.10 -8.01 47.36
CA THR A 887 12.72 -9.04 48.34
C THR A 887 13.94 -9.84 48.78
N HIS A 888 14.13 -11.07 48.31
CA HIS A 888 15.25 -11.91 48.73
C HIS A 888 16.45 -11.76 47.77
N GLY A 889 17.66 -11.93 48.28
CA GLY A 889 18.83 -12.11 47.39
C GLY A 889 18.71 -13.42 46.62
N ILE A 890 18.55 -14.52 47.36
CA ILE A 890 18.42 -15.89 46.86
C ILE A 890 17.29 -16.59 47.62
N LYS A 891 16.25 -17.02 46.92
CA LYS A 891 15.15 -17.84 47.44
C LYS A 891 15.14 -19.20 46.77
N ILE A 892 15.23 -20.25 47.59
CA ILE A 892 15.21 -21.65 47.17
C ILE A 892 14.07 -22.38 47.88
N ASP A 893 13.14 -22.97 47.12
CA ASP A 893 12.03 -23.76 47.65
C ASP A 893 12.04 -25.17 47.05
N LEU A 894 12.52 -26.14 47.83
CA LEU A 894 12.66 -27.53 47.39
C LEU A 894 11.55 -28.45 47.93
N THR A 895 10.43 -27.88 48.39
CA THR A 895 9.34 -28.64 49.04
C THR A 895 8.82 -29.79 48.17
N ASP A 896 8.74 -29.59 46.86
CA ASP A 896 8.25 -30.59 45.90
C ASP A 896 9.37 -31.36 45.18
N VAL A 897 10.62 -31.23 45.64
CA VAL A 897 11.79 -31.86 45.03
C VAL A 897 12.22 -33.06 45.86
N THR A 898 12.12 -34.28 45.31
CA THR A 898 12.60 -35.48 46.04
C THR A 898 14.10 -35.40 46.34
N SER A 899 14.48 -35.63 47.59
CA SER A 899 15.86 -35.55 48.09
C SER A 899 16.84 -36.51 47.39
N SER A 900 18.07 -36.05 47.12
CA SER A 900 19.16 -36.88 46.61
C SER A 900 20.53 -36.45 47.16
N PRO A 901 21.39 -37.38 47.63
CA PRO A 901 22.73 -37.05 48.13
C PRO A 901 23.70 -36.57 47.03
N PHE A 902 23.35 -36.68 45.76
CA PHE A 902 24.18 -36.28 44.61
C PHE A 902 23.88 -34.87 44.07
N GLN A 903 22.96 -34.12 44.71
CA GLN A 903 22.46 -32.83 44.20
C GLN A 903 22.44 -31.76 45.31
N PRO A 904 23.62 -31.31 45.80
CA PRO A 904 23.68 -30.39 46.93
C PRO A 904 23.27 -28.96 46.53
N LEU A 905 22.52 -28.25 47.38
CA LEU A 905 22.45 -26.79 47.31
C LEU A 905 23.81 -26.23 47.74
N LEU A 906 24.56 -25.60 46.83
CA LEU A 906 25.91 -25.10 47.09
C LEU A 906 25.96 -23.59 46.88
N LEU A 907 26.33 -22.83 47.92
CA LEU A 907 26.57 -21.39 47.87
C LEU A 907 27.94 -21.12 48.50
N SER A 908 28.93 -20.70 47.72
CA SER A 908 30.28 -20.43 48.22
C SER A 908 30.81 -19.08 47.75
N GLY A 909 31.34 -18.26 48.66
CA GLY A 909 32.04 -17.01 48.33
C GLY A 909 31.18 -15.89 47.72
N THR A 910 29.85 -15.95 47.87
CA THR A 910 28.92 -14.97 47.30
C THR A 910 28.78 -13.72 48.19
N THR A 911 28.74 -12.54 47.57
CA THR A 911 28.44 -11.28 48.28
C THR A 911 26.98 -10.87 48.05
N ILE A 912 26.24 -10.53 49.10
CA ILE A 912 24.84 -10.11 49.01
C ILE A 912 24.64 -8.81 49.83
N GLY A 913 24.24 -7.72 49.19
CA GLY A 913 24.09 -6.41 49.83
C GLY A 913 22.71 -5.78 49.59
N GLY A 914 22.01 -5.31 50.63
CA GLY A 914 20.78 -4.52 50.44
C GLY A 914 19.61 -5.31 49.87
N SER A 915 19.24 -6.43 50.51
CA SER A 915 18.00 -7.17 50.19
C SER A 915 16.84 -6.68 51.06
N GLY A 916 15.64 -6.55 50.50
CA GLY A 916 14.45 -6.07 51.21
C GLY A 916 13.94 -7.01 52.30
N GLN A 917 14.21 -8.31 52.19
CA GLN A 917 13.94 -9.35 53.20
C GLN A 917 15.24 -10.14 53.48
N GLU A 918 15.21 -11.48 53.45
CA GLU A 918 16.40 -12.30 53.67
C GLU A 918 17.39 -12.26 52.51
N ALA A 919 18.70 -12.29 52.81
CA ALA A 919 19.69 -12.49 51.74
C ALA A 919 19.59 -13.91 51.17
N ILE A 920 19.46 -14.93 52.03
CA ILE A 920 19.29 -16.32 51.61
C ILE A 920 18.11 -16.92 52.38
N LEU A 921 17.08 -17.34 51.64
CA LEU A 921 15.94 -18.11 52.15
C LEU A 921 15.94 -19.51 51.51
N GLY A 922 16.02 -20.55 52.34
CA GLY A 922 15.92 -21.95 51.91
C GLY A 922 14.80 -22.68 52.65
N VAL A 923 13.84 -23.24 51.92
CA VAL A 923 12.76 -24.07 52.47
C VAL A 923 12.66 -25.42 51.76
N GLY A 924 12.08 -26.41 52.43
CA GLY A 924 12.01 -27.78 51.90
C GLY A 924 13.37 -28.50 51.88
N LEU A 925 14.26 -28.18 52.82
CA LEU A 925 15.64 -28.69 52.84
C LEU A 925 15.79 -30.10 53.44
N ALA A 926 14.69 -30.72 53.87
CA ALA A 926 14.69 -32.07 54.41
C ALA A 926 15.20 -33.09 53.38
N GLY A 927 16.18 -33.90 53.78
CA GLY A 927 16.91 -34.89 52.98
C GLY A 927 17.90 -34.29 51.98
N GLN A 928 17.98 -32.96 51.87
CA GLN A 928 18.90 -32.29 50.95
C GLN A 928 20.29 -32.14 51.57
N THR A 929 21.33 -32.14 50.73
CA THR A 929 22.65 -31.66 51.13
C THR A 929 22.72 -30.15 50.87
N VAL A 930 23.07 -29.37 51.89
CA VAL A 930 23.12 -27.90 51.83
C VAL A 930 24.49 -27.44 52.31
N GLN A 931 25.22 -26.73 51.47
CA GLN A 931 26.49 -26.11 51.79
C GLN A 931 26.40 -24.60 51.52
N ILE A 932 26.61 -23.79 52.55
CA ILE A 932 26.71 -22.34 52.48
C ILE A 932 27.98 -21.92 53.20
N ASP A 933 28.98 -21.45 52.44
CA ASP A 933 30.26 -21.05 52.99
C ASP A 933 30.80 -19.74 52.42
N GLN A 934 31.56 -19.01 53.24
CA GLN A 934 32.22 -17.77 52.85
C GLN A 934 31.29 -16.71 52.24
N ALA A 935 29.99 -16.73 52.56
CA ALA A 935 29.06 -15.69 52.13
C ALA A 935 29.31 -14.39 52.90
N SER A 936 29.30 -13.26 52.19
CA SER A 936 29.38 -11.92 52.77
C SER A 936 28.04 -11.21 52.57
N ILE A 937 27.25 -11.13 53.64
CA ILE A 937 25.90 -10.58 53.64
C ILE A 937 25.90 -9.25 54.38
N ASP A 938 25.37 -8.22 53.73
CA ASP A 938 25.34 -6.86 54.26
C ASP A 938 23.98 -6.18 54.08
N HIS A 939 23.51 -5.48 55.12
CA HIS A 939 22.30 -4.66 55.12
C HIS A 939 21.01 -5.35 54.61
N THR A 940 20.66 -6.51 55.16
CA THR A 940 19.38 -7.19 54.86
C THR A 940 18.20 -6.69 55.69
N GLY A 941 16.99 -6.72 55.13
CA GLY A 941 15.75 -6.26 55.78
C GLY A 941 15.08 -7.27 56.72
N ALA A 942 15.58 -8.51 56.80
CA ALA A 942 15.15 -9.55 57.73
C ALA A 942 16.35 -10.38 58.23
N PHE A 943 16.24 -11.72 58.29
CA PHE A 943 17.38 -12.59 58.58
C PHE A 943 18.44 -12.48 57.47
N GLY A 944 19.72 -12.59 57.80
CA GLY A 944 20.73 -12.73 56.75
C GLY A 944 20.58 -14.08 56.03
N ILE A 945 20.51 -15.16 56.80
CA ILE A 945 20.31 -16.52 56.30
C ILE A 945 19.17 -17.17 57.08
N ASN A 946 18.15 -17.69 56.38
CA ASN A 946 17.02 -18.40 56.95
C ASN A 946 16.88 -19.77 56.26
N LEU A 947 17.15 -20.85 57.01
CA LEU A 947 17.08 -22.23 56.51
C LEU A 947 16.06 -23.04 57.30
N LYS A 948 15.11 -23.64 56.60
CA LYS A 948 14.08 -24.50 57.18
C LYS A 948 14.29 -25.97 56.86
N ASP A 949 14.23 -26.80 57.91
CA ASP A 949 14.41 -28.26 57.89
C ASP A 949 15.80 -28.72 57.37
N ALA A 950 16.82 -27.87 57.50
CA ALA A 950 18.18 -28.19 57.04
C ALA A 950 18.81 -29.34 57.87
N GLY A 951 19.39 -30.32 57.16
CA GLY A 951 20.02 -31.50 57.76
C GLY A 951 19.05 -32.59 58.25
N LYS A 952 17.74 -32.33 58.21
CA LYS A 952 16.68 -33.28 58.55
C LYS A 952 16.50 -34.35 57.48
N ASP A 953 15.81 -35.44 57.76
CA ASP A 953 15.49 -36.51 56.81
C ASP A 953 14.21 -36.22 56.02
N ALA A 954 14.13 -36.70 54.77
CA ALA A 954 12.96 -36.53 53.89
C ALA A 954 11.79 -37.52 54.13
N GLY A 955 11.65 -38.07 55.34
CA GLY A 955 10.65 -39.12 55.62
C GLY A 955 9.19 -38.67 55.44
N ALA A 956 8.33 -39.56 54.91
CA ALA A 956 6.91 -39.32 54.66
C ALA A 956 6.05 -39.18 55.94
N TYR A 957 6.63 -39.46 57.11
CA TYR A 957 5.98 -39.36 58.41
C TYR A 957 6.92 -38.66 59.41
N PRO A 958 6.42 -37.72 60.23
CA PRO A 958 7.18 -37.21 61.36
C PRO A 958 7.62 -38.37 62.26
N GLY A 959 8.94 -38.58 62.40
CA GLY A 959 9.51 -39.55 63.34
C GLY A 959 9.77 -40.98 62.82
N VAL A 960 9.63 -41.25 61.51
CA VAL A 960 10.05 -42.53 60.92
C VAL A 960 11.18 -42.31 59.90
N TYR A 961 12.38 -42.75 60.27
CA TYR A 961 13.63 -42.57 59.53
C TYR A 961 13.77 -43.65 58.43
N THR A 962 13.66 -43.29 57.15
CA THR A 962 13.71 -44.25 56.02
C THR A 962 14.76 -43.95 54.95
N ILE A 963 15.46 -42.81 55.00
CA ILE A 963 16.52 -42.41 54.04
C ILE A 963 17.71 -41.84 54.83
N ALA A 964 18.92 -41.88 54.27
CA ALA A 964 20.09 -41.23 54.88
C ALA A 964 19.82 -39.73 55.16
N PRO A 965 20.27 -39.19 56.32
CA PRO A 965 20.04 -37.80 56.67
C PRO A 965 20.64 -36.82 55.67
N GLY A 966 19.94 -35.71 55.45
CA GLY A 966 20.50 -34.55 54.79
C GLY A 966 21.75 -34.04 55.52
N ARG A 967 22.58 -33.25 54.87
CA ARG A 967 23.81 -32.70 55.47
C ARG A 967 23.79 -31.18 55.34
N LEU A 968 23.93 -30.48 56.46
CA LEU A 968 24.19 -29.04 56.47
C LEU A 968 25.68 -28.78 56.71
N THR A 969 26.27 -27.89 55.91
CA THR A 969 27.54 -27.22 56.14
C THR A 969 27.29 -25.72 56.03
N LEU A 970 27.42 -24.99 57.13
CA LEU A 970 27.19 -23.55 57.21
C LEU A 970 28.39 -22.89 57.87
N THR A 971 29.39 -22.47 57.08
CA THR A 971 30.70 -22.09 57.65
C THR A 971 31.27 -20.78 57.14
N ASN A 972 31.97 -20.05 58.01
CA ASN A 972 32.74 -18.86 57.64
C ASN A 972 31.94 -17.74 56.95
N ASN A 973 30.64 -17.63 57.22
CA ASN A 973 29.80 -16.56 56.67
C ASN A 973 29.91 -15.29 57.54
N THR A 974 29.87 -14.11 56.92
CA THR A 974 29.82 -12.81 57.61
C THR A 974 28.47 -12.17 57.33
N VAL A 975 27.71 -11.84 58.37
CA VAL A 975 26.31 -11.39 58.23
C VAL A 975 26.03 -10.11 58.99
N THR A 976 25.47 -9.13 58.29
CA THR A 976 24.81 -7.95 58.89
C THR A 976 23.37 -7.82 58.36
N ASN A 977 22.47 -7.38 59.23
CA ASN A 977 21.09 -7.04 58.92
C ASN A 977 20.74 -5.69 59.57
N THR A 978 19.80 -4.95 58.97
CA THR A 978 19.32 -3.66 59.48
C THR A 978 18.03 -3.80 60.29
N ALA A 979 17.50 -5.02 60.39
CA ALA A 979 16.20 -5.30 60.97
C ALA A 979 16.32 -5.51 62.48
N ALA A 980 15.75 -4.59 63.27
CA ALA A 980 15.97 -4.50 64.71
C ALA A 980 15.64 -5.76 65.53
N THR A 981 14.80 -6.66 65.01
CA THR A 981 14.28 -7.84 65.73
C THR A 981 14.73 -9.17 65.17
N PHE A 982 15.52 -9.20 64.09
CA PHE A 982 15.87 -10.46 63.42
C PHE A 982 17.29 -10.90 63.77
N PRO A 983 17.49 -12.18 64.12
CA PRO A 983 18.84 -12.75 64.26
C PRO A 983 19.58 -12.78 62.92
N ALA A 984 20.91 -12.78 62.98
CA ALA A 984 21.77 -12.84 61.81
C ALA A 984 21.48 -14.10 60.97
N ILE A 985 21.38 -15.27 61.62
CA ILE A 985 21.10 -16.56 61.00
C ILE A 985 19.98 -17.25 61.76
N TYR A 986 19.02 -17.83 61.04
CA TYR A 986 17.96 -18.66 61.61
C TYR A 986 17.95 -20.06 61.00
N LEU A 987 18.08 -21.07 61.86
CA LEU A 987 17.97 -22.49 61.51
C LEU A 987 16.68 -23.06 62.13
N ASN A 988 15.63 -23.14 61.32
CA ASN A 988 14.30 -23.57 61.71
C ASN A 988 14.19 -25.10 61.55
N GLY A 989 14.23 -25.85 62.66
CA GLY A 989 14.10 -27.31 62.65
C GLY A 989 15.35 -28.05 62.17
N PHE A 990 16.53 -27.64 62.65
CA PHE A 990 17.83 -28.24 62.31
C PHE A 990 17.97 -29.70 62.77
N PHE A 991 18.71 -30.52 62.02
CA PHE A 991 19.17 -31.85 62.47
C PHE A 991 20.61 -32.10 62.02
N GLY A 992 21.48 -32.54 62.94
CA GLY A 992 22.82 -33.03 62.58
C GLY A 992 23.94 -32.52 63.47
N PRO A 993 25.21 -32.65 63.04
CA PRO A 993 26.36 -32.17 63.80
C PRO A 993 26.48 -30.64 63.73
N PHE A 994 26.48 -29.97 64.87
CA PHE A 994 26.61 -28.52 64.97
C PHE A 994 28.05 -28.04 64.70
N ALA A 995 29.05 -28.91 64.75
CA ALA A 995 30.41 -28.61 64.29
C ALA A 995 30.47 -28.14 62.82
N ASN A 996 29.45 -28.50 62.02
CA ASN A 996 29.29 -28.04 60.64
C ASN A 996 28.71 -26.62 60.54
N VAL A 997 28.31 -26.00 61.65
CA VAL A 997 27.81 -24.63 61.77
C VAL A 997 28.86 -23.77 62.49
N SER A 998 30.00 -23.53 61.83
CA SER A 998 31.20 -22.99 62.49
C SER A 998 31.81 -21.77 61.79
N GLY A 999 32.49 -20.91 62.55
CA GLY A 999 33.19 -19.74 62.01
C GLY A 999 32.29 -18.63 61.45
N ASN A 1000 30.98 -18.69 61.65
CA ASN A 1000 30.04 -17.64 61.24
C ASN A 1000 30.20 -16.40 62.14
N ARG A 1001 30.21 -15.22 61.53
CA ARG A 1001 30.49 -13.93 62.14
C ARG A 1001 29.41 -12.92 61.78
N GLY A 1002 29.27 -11.87 62.58
CA GLY A 1002 28.34 -10.79 62.29
C GLY A 1002 28.30 -9.74 63.38
N ALA A 1003 27.80 -8.56 63.01
CA ALA A 1003 27.57 -7.44 63.89
C ALA A 1003 26.42 -6.59 63.37
N PHE A 1004 25.91 -5.71 64.24
CA PHE A 1004 24.83 -4.76 63.95
C PHE A 1004 23.46 -5.39 63.62
N ASN A 1005 23.34 -6.72 63.60
CA ASN A 1005 22.08 -7.42 63.37
C ASN A 1005 21.08 -7.15 64.50
N GLY A 1006 19.77 -7.25 64.28
CA GLY A 1006 18.76 -7.18 65.35
C GLY A 1006 19.17 -8.00 66.57
N VAL A 1007 19.56 -9.25 66.32
CA VAL A 1007 20.28 -10.09 67.28
C VAL A 1007 21.55 -10.65 66.63
N ASP A 1008 22.73 -10.34 67.17
CA ASP A 1008 24.03 -10.87 66.70
C ASP A 1008 24.20 -12.34 67.15
N ALA A 1009 23.36 -13.21 66.59
CA ALA A 1009 23.30 -14.62 66.94
C ALA A 1009 22.89 -15.52 65.77
N ILE A 1010 23.24 -16.80 65.91
CA ILE A 1010 22.58 -17.91 65.23
C ILE A 1010 21.41 -18.35 66.13
N ALA A 1011 20.19 -18.08 65.69
CA ALA A 1011 18.98 -18.58 66.31
C ALA A 1011 18.65 -19.96 65.74
N PHE A 1012 18.35 -20.93 66.59
CA PHE A 1012 17.97 -22.26 66.12
C PHE A 1012 17.08 -23.04 67.08
N HIS A 1013 16.45 -24.09 66.57
CA HIS A 1013 15.86 -25.18 67.34
C HIS A 1013 15.97 -26.48 66.53
N GLY A 1014 15.82 -27.64 67.18
CA GLY A 1014 15.94 -28.94 66.52
C GLY A 1014 16.86 -29.91 67.25
N THR A 1015 17.53 -30.81 66.52
CA THR A 1015 18.37 -31.89 67.07
C THR A 1015 19.85 -31.72 66.74
N VAL A 1016 20.71 -31.65 67.75
CA VAL A 1016 22.17 -31.66 67.62
C VAL A 1016 22.72 -33.05 67.96
N THR A 1017 23.57 -33.60 67.09
CA THR A 1017 24.04 -35.01 67.20
C THR A 1017 25.48 -35.20 67.70
N ASP A 1018 26.22 -34.11 67.85
CA ASP A 1018 27.61 -34.05 68.31
C ASP A 1018 27.75 -33.21 69.58
N ASP A 1019 28.99 -32.95 69.99
CA ASP A 1019 29.27 -32.08 71.14
C ASP A 1019 28.98 -30.62 70.77
N LEU A 1020 28.38 -29.89 71.69
CA LEU A 1020 28.05 -28.47 71.52
C LEU A 1020 28.75 -27.66 72.61
N ALA A 1021 29.73 -26.84 72.22
CA ALA A 1021 30.27 -25.80 73.08
C ALA A 1021 29.40 -24.55 72.93
N TRP A 1022 28.71 -24.16 74.00
CA TRP A 1022 27.87 -22.97 73.97
C TRP A 1022 28.72 -21.71 73.76
N THR A 1023 28.24 -20.81 72.91
CA THR A 1023 28.83 -19.49 72.70
C THR A 1023 27.76 -18.46 72.96
N THR A 1024 27.97 -17.61 73.96
CA THR A 1024 26.96 -16.61 74.34
C THR A 1024 26.79 -15.53 73.29
N ALA A 1025 25.55 -15.31 72.85
CA ALA A 1025 25.20 -14.20 71.97
C ALA A 1025 25.39 -12.84 72.68
N ARG A 1026 26.03 -11.91 71.99
CA ARG A 1026 26.32 -10.55 72.46
C ARG A 1026 26.20 -9.58 71.30
N LYS A 1027 25.71 -8.39 71.56
CA LYS A 1027 25.74 -7.30 70.58
C LYS A 1027 27.18 -6.93 70.26
N ALA A 1028 27.54 -6.89 68.99
CA ALA A 1028 28.87 -6.53 68.50
C ALA A 1028 28.80 -5.33 67.56
N SER A 1029 29.87 -4.55 67.51
CA SER A 1029 30.08 -3.46 66.54
C SER A 1029 31.15 -3.79 65.49
N ASP A 1030 31.73 -5.00 65.55
CA ASP A 1030 32.75 -5.47 64.62
C ASP A 1030 32.20 -6.71 63.88
N PRO A 1031 31.91 -6.61 62.57
CA PRO A 1031 31.39 -7.72 61.77
C PRO A 1031 32.27 -8.96 61.72
N THR A 1032 33.52 -8.88 62.18
CA THR A 1032 34.43 -10.03 62.30
C THR A 1032 34.23 -10.83 63.59
N THR A 1033 33.37 -10.36 64.49
CA THR A 1033 33.05 -11.05 65.75
C THR A 1033 32.26 -12.33 65.48
N PRO A 1034 32.62 -13.48 66.08
CA PRO A 1034 31.83 -14.71 65.98
C PRO A 1034 30.41 -14.53 66.52
N LEU A 1035 29.42 -15.08 65.82
CA LEU A 1035 28.03 -15.09 66.27
C LEU A 1035 27.88 -16.07 67.45
N GLY A 1036 27.18 -15.63 68.50
CA GLY A 1036 26.75 -16.52 69.57
C GLY A 1036 25.44 -17.22 69.25
N TYR A 1037 24.91 -17.98 70.21
CA TYR A 1037 23.76 -18.86 70.01
C TYR A 1037 22.57 -18.41 70.85
N VAL A 1038 21.38 -18.55 70.28
CA VAL A 1038 20.09 -18.42 70.98
C VAL A 1038 19.15 -19.53 70.53
N LEU A 1039 18.31 -20.03 71.45
CA LEU A 1039 17.34 -21.07 71.12
C LEU A 1039 15.97 -20.46 70.96
N ASP A 1040 15.41 -20.54 69.77
CA ASP A 1040 14.05 -20.08 69.45
C ASP A 1040 12.98 -21.03 70.01
N SER A 1041 13.32 -22.32 70.16
CA SER A 1041 12.44 -23.35 70.74
C SER A 1041 13.30 -24.49 71.32
N THR A 1042 12.74 -25.69 71.45
CA THR A 1042 13.39 -26.86 72.04
C THR A 1042 14.67 -27.26 71.31
N LEU A 1043 15.77 -27.38 72.06
CA LEU A 1043 16.99 -28.05 71.64
C LEU A 1043 16.96 -29.49 72.13
N THR A 1044 17.00 -30.44 71.21
CA THR A 1044 17.28 -31.84 71.53
C THR A 1044 18.75 -32.12 71.25
N MET A 1045 19.46 -32.67 72.23
CA MET A 1045 20.78 -33.26 71.97
C MET A 1045 20.68 -34.76 72.18
N ALA A 1046 21.05 -35.53 71.16
CA ALA A 1046 21.00 -36.98 71.19
C ALA A 1046 22.12 -37.57 70.33
N PRO A 1047 22.73 -38.70 70.69
CA PRO A 1047 23.63 -39.39 69.77
C PRO A 1047 22.91 -39.70 68.45
N PRO A 1048 23.64 -39.72 67.30
CA PRO A 1048 23.02 -39.99 66.02
C PRO A 1048 22.32 -41.36 66.05
N PRO A 1049 21.15 -41.51 65.41
CA PRO A 1049 20.44 -42.79 65.39
C PRO A 1049 21.34 -43.88 64.79
N PRO A 1050 21.31 -45.12 65.33
CA PRO A 1050 22.13 -46.20 64.81
C PRO A 1050 21.72 -46.52 63.36
N PRO A 1051 22.68 -46.79 62.45
CA PRO A 1051 22.34 -47.23 61.10
C PRO A 1051 21.55 -48.55 61.16
N LEU A 1052 20.42 -48.62 60.45
CA LEU A 1052 19.63 -49.85 60.32
C LEU A 1052 20.43 -50.96 59.55
N PRO A 1053 20.21 -52.25 59.85
CA PRO A 1053 21.25 -53.26 60.24
C PRO A 1053 21.84 -54.15 59.12
N PRO A 1054 22.92 -54.98 59.36
CA PRO A 1054 23.42 -55.42 60.69
C PRO A 1054 24.95 -55.33 60.92
N ALA A 1055 25.34 -54.61 61.99
CA ALA A 1055 26.54 -54.87 62.79
C ALA A 1055 26.31 -54.39 64.25
N PRO A 1056 26.94 -55.00 65.28
CA PRO A 1056 26.76 -54.61 66.68
C PRO A 1056 27.42 -53.23 66.94
N PRO A 1057 26.77 -52.30 67.67
CA PRO A 1057 27.32 -50.96 67.89
C PRO A 1057 28.45 -50.96 68.94
N PRO A 1058 29.53 -50.19 68.76
CA PRO A 1058 30.36 -49.76 69.90
C PRO A 1058 29.52 -48.91 70.87
N ALA A 1059 29.83 -48.95 72.16
CA ALA A 1059 29.18 -48.10 73.15
C ALA A 1059 29.25 -46.62 72.69
N PRO A 1060 28.11 -45.90 72.58
CA PRO A 1060 28.13 -44.52 72.12
C PRO A 1060 28.93 -43.68 73.12
N THR A 1061 29.96 -42.98 72.63
CA THR A 1061 30.60 -41.90 73.40
C THR A 1061 29.53 -40.86 73.73
N ALA A 1062 29.28 -40.65 75.02
CA ALA A 1062 28.32 -39.66 75.49
C ALA A 1062 28.69 -38.29 74.92
N ARG A 1063 27.74 -37.60 74.29
CA ARG A 1063 27.93 -36.23 73.81
C ARG A 1063 27.94 -35.26 74.96
N THR A 1064 28.54 -34.09 74.79
CA THR A 1064 28.61 -33.06 75.84
C THR A 1064 28.08 -31.72 75.36
N LEU A 1065 27.16 -31.13 76.13
CA LEU A 1065 26.85 -29.70 76.09
C LEU A 1065 27.77 -28.99 77.08
N THR A 1066 28.74 -28.22 76.59
CA THR A 1066 29.64 -27.46 77.45
C THR A 1066 29.17 -26.02 77.57
N VAL A 1067 28.90 -25.56 78.79
CA VAL A 1067 28.57 -24.16 79.10
C VAL A 1067 29.66 -23.62 80.04
N ARG A 1068 30.37 -22.57 79.65
CA ARG A 1068 31.55 -22.03 80.36
C ARG A 1068 31.18 -20.86 81.27
N ALA A 1069 32.07 -20.51 82.20
CA ALA A 1069 31.82 -19.42 83.13
C ALA A 1069 31.60 -18.10 82.37
N GLY A 1070 30.51 -17.39 82.69
CA GLY A 1070 30.08 -16.18 81.97
C GLY A 1070 29.20 -16.43 80.74
N ASP A 1071 28.85 -17.69 80.46
CA ASP A 1071 27.90 -18.02 79.39
C ASP A 1071 26.43 -17.84 79.81
N VAL A 1072 25.61 -17.40 78.86
CA VAL A 1072 24.16 -17.23 78.98
C VAL A 1072 23.47 -18.05 77.90
N VAL A 1073 22.69 -19.04 78.32
CA VAL A 1073 21.84 -19.88 77.48
C VAL A 1073 20.41 -19.35 77.55
N LYS A 1074 19.88 -18.90 76.41
CA LYS A 1074 18.50 -18.39 76.32
C LYS A 1074 17.62 -19.31 75.48
N VAL A 1075 16.42 -19.60 75.97
CA VAL A 1075 15.43 -20.47 75.31
C VAL A 1075 14.08 -19.76 75.18
N GLY A 1076 13.51 -19.72 73.98
CA GLY A 1076 12.22 -19.09 73.69
C GLY A 1076 11.06 -20.06 73.50
N ASN A 1077 9.88 -19.48 73.31
CA ASN A 1077 8.63 -20.17 72.94
C ASN A 1077 8.27 -21.39 73.81
N GLY A 1078 8.63 -21.37 75.10
CA GLY A 1078 8.38 -22.48 76.03
C GLY A 1078 9.19 -23.75 75.74
N GLY A 1079 10.26 -23.64 74.94
CA GLY A 1079 11.12 -24.75 74.56
C GLY A 1079 11.95 -25.31 75.73
N LEU A 1080 12.45 -26.54 75.56
CA LEU A 1080 13.27 -27.25 76.55
C LEU A 1080 14.72 -27.45 76.06
N LEU A 1081 15.64 -27.62 77.01
CA LEU A 1081 16.94 -28.25 76.77
C LEU A 1081 16.80 -29.76 77.01
N GLN A 1082 16.52 -30.52 75.95
CA GLN A 1082 16.27 -31.96 76.02
C GLN A 1082 17.55 -32.74 75.73
N LEU A 1083 18.28 -33.10 76.79
CA LEU A 1083 19.56 -33.82 76.72
C LEU A 1083 19.35 -35.33 76.88
N GLN A 1084 19.40 -36.09 75.77
CA GLN A 1084 19.12 -37.53 75.73
C GLN A 1084 20.42 -38.33 75.65
N GLY A 1085 20.91 -38.85 76.77
CA GLY A 1085 22.21 -39.56 76.81
C GLY A 1085 23.41 -38.62 76.56
N VAL A 1086 23.25 -37.34 76.91
CA VAL A 1086 24.22 -36.25 76.74
C VAL A 1086 24.59 -35.68 78.10
N ASN A 1087 25.88 -35.45 78.34
CA ASN A 1087 26.39 -34.79 79.55
C ASN A 1087 26.22 -33.28 79.44
N LEU A 1088 25.72 -32.63 80.49
CA LEU A 1088 25.83 -31.18 80.65
C LEU A 1088 27.11 -30.88 81.44
N GLN A 1089 28.12 -30.32 80.78
CA GLN A 1089 29.35 -29.86 81.42
C GLN A 1089 29.25 -28.36 81.72
N ALA A 1090 28.94 -28.03 82.97
CA ALA A 1090 28.77 -26.67 83.46
C ALA A 1090 29.50 -26.46 84.79
N ASP A 1091 30.66 -27.09 84.97
CA ASP A 1091 31.40 -27.25 86.23
C ASP A 1091 32.77 -26.54 86.26
N ASP A 1092 33.10 -25.71 85.26
CA ASP A 1092 34.36 -24.95 85.29
C ASP A 1092 34.41 -23.98 86.50
N THR A 1093 35.51 -24.03 87.25
CA THR A 1093 35.72 -23.23 88.47
C THR A 1093 36.80 -22.16 88.29
N GLY A 1094 37.37 -22.03 87.10
CA GLY A 1094 38.52 -21.17 86.80
C GLY A 1094 38.22 -19.67 86.59
N SER A 1095 36.95 -19.24 86.67
CA SER A 1095 36.51 -17.85 86.45
C SER A 1095 35.29 -17.52 87.32
N SER A 1096 35.15 -16.26 87.75
CA SER A 1096 34.05 -15.80 88.62
C SER A 1096 32.74 -15.48 87.89
N GLY A 1097 32.65 -15.71 86.58
CA GLY A 1097 31.46 -15.43 85.78
C GLY A 1097 30.33 -16.44 86.01
N GLN A 1098 29.10 -15.96 86.25
CA GLN A 1098 27.92 -16.82 86.40
C GLN A 1098 27.56 -17.52 85.07
N LYS A 1099 27.10 -18.76 85.18
CA LYS A 1099 26.47 -19.53 84.09
C LYS A 1099 24.97 -19.34 84.22
N VAL A 1100 24.33 -18.80 83.20
CA VAL A 1100 22.90 -18.45 83.30
C VAL A 1100 22.10 -19.22 82.26
N PHE A 1101 21.04 -19.89 82.71
CA PHE A 1101 20.03 -20.50 81.85
C PHE A 1101 18.73 -19.73 82.08
N THR A 1102 18.17 -19.12 81.04
CA THR A 1102 17.00 -18.25 81.17
C THR A 1102 16.13 -18.26 79.91
N SER A 1103 14.99 -17.56 79.98
CA SER A 1103 14.07 -17.36 78.86
C SER A 1103 14.62 -16.36 77.84
N LEU A 1104 14.24 -16.48 76.57
CA LEU A 1104 14.47 -15.42 75.58
C LEU A 1104 13.78 -14.09 75.93
N THR A 1105 12.79 -14.10 76.82
CA THR A 1105 12.12 -12.87 77.30
C THR A 1105 12.86 -12.18 78.46
N ASP A 1106 13.98 -12.73 78.93
CA ASP A 1106 14.76 -12.15 80.02
C ASP A 1106 15.86 -11.24 79.46
N ASP A 1107 15.62 -9.93 79.44
CA ASP A 1107 16.60 -8.94 78.95
C ASP A 1107 17.62 -8.51 80.01
N SER A 1108 17.62 -9.11 81.22
CA SER A 1108 18.54 -8.70 82.30
C SER A 1108 19.98 -9.21 82.12
N VAL A 1109 20.19 -10.21 81.27
CA VAL A 1109 21.49 -10.87 81.01
C VAL A 1109 21.65 -11.25 79.54
N GLY A 1110 22.88 -11.21 79.01
CA GLY A 1110 23.16 -11.61 77.62
C GLY A 1110 22.72 -10.57 76.57
N VAL A 1111 22.22 -11.04 75.41
CA VAL A 1111 21.68 -10.18 74.34
C VAL A 1111 20.19 -9.90 74.57
N ALA A 1112 19.76 -8.65 74.42
CA ALA A 1112 18.33 -8.29 74.47
C ALA A 1112 17.63 -8.82 73.20
N THR A 1113 16.48 -9.46 73.38
CA THR A 1113 15.78 -10.19 72.30
C THR A 1113 14.30 -9.84 72.19
N CYS A 1114 13.83 -8.85 72.96
CA CYS A 1114 12.47 -8.31 72.95
C CYS A 1114 12.45 -6.80 72.65
#